data_AF-A0A843EK52-F1
#
_entry.id   AF-A0A843EK52-F1
#
_cell.length_a   1.000
_cell.length_b   1.000
_cell.length_c   1.000
_cell.angle_alpha   90.00
_cell.angle_beta   90.00
_cell.angle_gamma   90.00
#
_symmetry.space_group_name_H-M   'P 1'
#
loop_
_entity.id
_entity.type
_entity.pdbx_description
1 polymer ?
#
loop_
_entity_poly.entity_id
_entity_poly.type
_entity_poly.pdbx_seq_one_letter_code
_entity_poly.pdbx_strand_id
1 'polypeptide(L)'
;TFLYVAPKEFENTYYKQISGFCSNDKGDTYMWTSGGIYLYNKETGRFSSETPIYEMTKDTFICSMYVDPTNRIWVCTYNSLKIIQPDGKLLRRDKLDLGEMYASKIIALDKKHILITCFSNNLIEYVLSDDGQIINSKKIRLPFSNITSVLKDRSGRIWFTTDGNGLWYTDEELTETTNYVNIRPAGYPSDAISKLYCIQETKDGDLWIGTQNTGIWRYKKNRSNLIMSSQDIPFPEKMCSDFIETEDGSIYAVSDGGGLSWISNDLKTFEQIPGKAGENNQNALSIAQDAEGKIWIATWGGGVQIYDPASKSFKQEKFEELKSTLSCFFSVNIMKNNEIWICTGGDGLYVRRTDGHWEKFLLPFGGNEYDMWTYGVTEGTNGTRWIITTRSIWRVNGTNRKPLIADISKQKTHDPICINDAACDKAGTLYVGCDQIILKFSENGEHCDTLNFVPKDNYFSLELLDNGEIIARGNKGIYRIDLKGEQYTIYPYEFHASGTGRFRIHGSIVLRDGRILFGTKEGFIVVNLNQKGEGAKTHHFGVTCETVNSIPYRETNIQQVTDENGSIKEMTVKYGQTDLTFRVDLVNYFPKEIICEYQLEGLSDKWTEVNSDRGINFSFIPSGSYVLHVRNYLSGEEESAEVRDVQITVLPPWWQTIWFKIGTSLLLALLIGTILNLRIRRLKKEQIELQEKVKERTHELDEKNAELRLVLQDKDRLISVIAHDLKNPMFAIVGTLEQLNNKEIEADSEYKRTLRDVHQSAETLQNEMVRLLEWAKAKKEEIECKHEDVNVGNTLQNLGLLLGGLIRSKEQTLDITSHTENCAYVDSRMFNTIIRNLITNAVKFTPKGGRIALSAWQSAGKIYVSVEDNGVGMSQETLKQLRNNGHVQSTLGTQEEKGSGLGLGLCKDYLKRINGEMEITSRLGQGTKITISVPASERKAEDAILHKEESGDEHLIDKELLGGNTALIVEDDPLIRKNIQHTLERHMTVLPASNGAEALEIAKENELDIILSDVEMPEMNGIEMSREMAKMDNLYGVPLLFLSAKTDESDRLMGLLTGAVDYIPKPFSSNELLIKINNILSNRRKQQIRILQQNISTLSTGGENGETSKEEDKEEKMNP
;
A
#
# COMPACT_ATOMS: atom_id res chain seq x y z
N THR A 1 33.24 32.32 1.13
CA THR A 1 32.61 32.80 2.39
C THR A 1 33.55 33.68 3.21
N PHE A 2 34.77 33.22 3.58
CA PHE A 2 35.70 33.95 4.46
C PHE A 2 35.96 35.43 4.11
N LEU A 3 36.06 35.77 2.82
CA LEU A 3 36.28 37.13 2.31
C LEU A 3 35.23 38.18 2.75
N TYR A 4 33.99 37.77 3.08
CA TYR A 4 32.92 38.70 3.48
C TYR A 4 32.89 39.01 4.99
N VAL A 5 33.80 38.41 5.75
CA VAL A 5 33.76 38.37 7.22
C VAL A 5 35.04 38.92 7.86
N ALA A 6 36.13 38.99 7.09
CA ALA A 6 37.41 39.49 7.55
C ALA A 6 37.45 41.04 7.67
N PRO A 7 38.16 41.62 8.64
CA PRO A 7 38.45 43.05 8.69
C PRO A 7 39.30 43.49 7.50
N LYS A 8 39.26 44.77 7.12
CA LYS A 8 40.09 45.30 6.01
C LYS A 8 41.59 45.16 6.28
N GLU A 9 41.98 45.21 7.56
CA GLU A 9 43.37 45.04 7.99
C GLU A 9 43.91 43.64 7.60
N PHE A 10 43.02 42.64 7.51
CA PHE A 10 43.36 41.28 7.12
C PHE A 10 43.83 41.21 5.65
N GLU A 11 43.24 42.00 4.75
CA GLU A 11 43.59 42.05 3.32
C GLU A 11 45.03 42.57 3.08
N ASN A 12 45.54 43.39 4.00
CA ASN A 12 46.86 44.02 3.92
C ASN A 12 48.00 43.18 4.53
N THR A 13 47.71 42.02 5.13
CA THR A 13 48.75 41.16 5.71
C THR A 13 49.46 40.32 4.65
N TYR A 14 50.80 40.27 4.72
CA TYR A 14 51.65 39.61 3.71
C TYR A 14 51.40 38.09 3.59
N TYR A 15 50.88 37.47 4.65
CA TYR A 15 50.40 36.08 4.66
C TYR A 15 48.91 36.05 4.97
N LYS A 16 48.09 35.71 3.97
CA LYS A 16 46.63 35.57 4.08
C LYS A 16 46.18 34.32 4.86
N GLN A 17 46.96 33.89 5.85
CA GLN A 17 46.82 32.60 6.52
C GLN A 17 46.54 32.78 8.01
N ILE A 18 45.50 32.07 8.48
CA ILE A 18 45.21 31.87 9.89
C ILE A 18 46.15 30.77 10.39
N SER A 19 46.98 31.09 11.37
CA SER A 19 47.94 30.14 11.94
C SER A 19 47.32 29.28 13.04
N GLY A 20 46.22 29.76 13.65
CA GLY A 20 45.38 28.97 14.54
C GLY A 20 44.30 29.81 15.23
N PHE A 21 43.50 29.14 16.05
CA PHE A 21 42.48 29.74 16.90
C PHE A 21 42.35 28.97 18.21
N CYS A 22 41.85 29.63 19.25
CA CYS A 22 41.45 29.01 20.51
C CYS A 22 40.36 29.85 21.19
N SER A 23 39.52 29.20 21.99
CA SER A 23 38.43 29.86 22.71
C SER A 23 38.67 29.80 24.21
N ASN A 24 38.20 30.80 24.95
CA ASN A 24 38.17 30.75 26.42
C ASN A 24 36.90 30.06 26.95
N ASP A 25 36.83 29.84 28.26
CA ASP A 25 35.68 29.22 28.94
C ASP A 25 34.37 30.02 28.80
N LYS A 26 34.42 31.29 28.34
CA LYS A 26 33.24 32.14 28.08
C LYS A 26 32.75 32.04 26.63
N GLY A 27 33.47 31.34 25.76
CA GLY A 27 33.18 31.22 24.32
C GLY A 27 33.77 32.33 23.45
N ASP A 28 34.52 33.28 24.03
CA ASP A 28 35.30 34.27 23.26
C ASP A 28 36.34 33.53 22.44
N THR A 29 36.34 33.70 21.12
CA THR A 29 37.22 32.95 20.22
C THR A 29 38.30 33.87 19.66
N TYR A 30 39.55 33.60 20.02
CA TYR A 30 40.72 34.32 19.56
C TYR A 30 41.36 33.60 18.37
N MET A 31 41.83 34.37 17.39
CA MET A 31 42.43 33.85 16.16
C MET A 31 43.74 34.58 15.90
N TRP A 32 44.83 33.85 15.66
CA TRP A 32 46.14 34.46 15.39
C TRP A 32 46.59 34.24 13.94
N THR A 33 47.24 35.26 13.41
CA THR A 33 47.91 35.26 12.10
C THR A 33 49.35 35.73 12.26
N SER A 34 50.10 35.84 11.16
CA SER A 34 51.41 36.51 11.14
C SER A 34 51.36 38.01 11.45
N GLY A 35 50.16 38.61 11.52
CA GLY A 35 49.93 40.05 11.71
C GLY A 35 49.20 40.40 13.02
N GLY A 36 49.08 39.47 13.96
CA GLY A 36 48.51 39.70 15.30
C GLY A 36 47.34 38.77 15.68
N ILE A 37 46.71 39.08 16.82
CA ILE A 37 45.58 38.34 17.39
C ILE A 37 44.29 39.14 17.19
N TYR A 38 43.27 38.50 16.64
CA TYR A 38 41.93 39.04 16.46
C TYR A 38 40.95 38.32 17.39
N LEU A 39 39.95 39.05 17.89
CA LEU A 39 38.81 38.48 18.61
C LEU A 39 37.62 38.29 17.65
N TYR A 40 37.03 37.10 17.63
CA TYR A 40 35.81 36.80 16.88
C TYR A 40 34.57 37.07 17.74
N ASN A 41 33.71 37.99 17.31
CA ASN A 41 32.42 38.26 17.92
C ASN A 41 31.35 37.34 17.31
N LYS A 42 30.79 36.44 18.13
CA LYS A 42 29.84 35.40 17.71
C LYS A 42 28.49 35.96 17.24
N GLU A 43 28.03 37.09 17.78
CA GLU A 43 26.72 37.68 17.48
C GLU A 43 26.70 38.40 16.12
N THR A 44 27.73 39.21 15.85
CA THR A 44 27.92 39.90 14.57
C THR A 44 28.52 38.99 13.50
N GLY A 45 29.09 37.85 13.93
CA GLY A 45 29.83 36.92 13.10
C GLY A 45 31.15 37.49 12.54
N ARG A 46 31.69 38.59 13.08
CA ARG A 46 32.86 39.30 12.55
C ARG A 46 34.05 39.25 13.51
N PHE A 47 35.26 39.38 12.96
CA PHE A 47 36.46 39.63 13.75
C PHE A 47 36.62 41.11 14.06
N SER A 48 37.19 41.44 15.22
CA SER A 48 37.51 42.83 15.62
C SER A 48 39.02 43.07 15.63
N SER A 49 39.44 44.07 14.86
CA SER A 49 40.78 44.69 14.89
C SER A 49 40.87 45.83 15.92
N GLU A 50 39.77 46.30 16.51
CA GLU A 50 39.75 47.39 17.50
C GLU A 50 40.12 46.93 18.92
N THR A 51 40.56 45.68 19.10
CA THR A 51 40.90 45.15 20.42
C THR A 51 42.29 45.58 20.89
N PRO A 52 42.50 45.88 22.19
CA PRO A 52 43.83 46.24 22.71
C PRO A 52 44.89 45.14 22.49
N ILE A 53 44.48 43.87 22.47
CA ILE A 53 45.39 42.75 22.18
C ILE A 53 45.84 42.72 20.72
N TYR A 54 45.01 43.14 19.76
CA TYR A 54 45.41 43.29 18.36
C TYR A 54 46.53 44.33 18.26
N GLU A 55 46.32 45.55 18.74
CA GLU A 55 47.33 46.61 18.67
C GLU A 55 48.64 46.25 19.40
N MET A 56 48.59 45.47 20.50
CA MET A 56 49.79 45.00 21.19
C MET A 56 50.52 43.82 20.47
N THR A 57 49.86 43.14 19.53
CA THR A 57 50.40 41.97 18.80
C THR A 57 50.53 42.15 17.29
N LYS A 58 50.08 43.28 16.77
CA LYS A 58 50.29 43.74 15.40
C LYS A 58 51.75 43.57 14.97
N ASP A 59 51.94 43.10 13.75
CA ASP A 59 53.24 42.78 13.15
C ASP A 59 54.13 41.79 13.94
N THR A 60 53.58 41.09 14.94
CA THR A 60 54.27 40.00 15.64
C THR A 60 53.99 38.66 14.95
N PHE A 61 55.03 37.94 14.55
CA PHE A 61 54.90 36.55 14.10
C PHE A 61 54.62 35.62 15.29
N ILE A 62 53.39 35.11 15.37
CA ILE A 62 52.92 34.23 16.44
C ILE A 62 52.99 32.78 15.97
N CYS A 63 53.82 31.98 16.64
CA CYS A 63 53.97 30.56 16.35
C CYS A 63 52.80 29.75 16.94
N SER A 64 52.40 30.07 18.17
CA SER A 64 51.35 29.37 18.89
C SER A 64 50.78 30.23 20.02
N MET A 65 49.53 29.97 20.38
CA MET A 65 48.82 30.67 21.44
C MET A 65 47.99 29.70 22.27
N TYR A 66 47.87 29.99 23.57
CA TYR A 66 47.00 29.28 24.51
C TYR A 66 46.30 30.29 25.41
N VAL A 67 45.03 30.05 25.75
CA VAL A 67 44.31 30.82 26.77
C VAL A 67 44.12 29.93 27.98
N ASP A 68 44.60 30.39 29.14
CA ASP A 68 44.51 29.62 30.38
C ASP A 68 43.16 29.81 31.11
N PRO A 69 42.84 28.99 32.12
CA PRO A 69 41.57 29.09 32.85
C PRO A 69 41.36 30.41 33.60
N THR A 70 42.41 31.23 33.76
CA THR A 70 42.31 32.59 34.33
C THR A 70 42.11 33.67 33.26
N ASN A 71 41.85 33.26 32.02
CA ASN A 71 41.66 34.09 30.83
C ASN A 71 42.88 34.95 30.48
N ARG A 72 44.11 34.48 30.80
CA ARG A 72 45.34 35.10 30.31
C ARG A 72 45.80 34.40 29.04
N ILE A 73 46.35 35.19 28.14
CA ILE A 73 46.67 34.79 26.77
C ILE A 73 48.19 34.63 26.68
N TRP A 74 48.62 33.38 26.57
CA TRP A 74 49.99 32.96 26.39
C TRP A 74 50.31 32.95 24.91
N VAL A 75 51.28 33.77 24.50
CA VAL A 75 51.65 33.99 23.09
C VAL A 75 53.10 33.62 22.91
N CYS A 76 53.36 32.56 22.16
CA CYS A 76 54.71 32.14 21.80
C CYS A 76 55.08 32.72 20.44
N THR A 77 56.16 33.48 20.43
CA THR A 77 56.88 33.88 19.22
C THR A 77 58.10 32.98 19.03
N TYR A 78 58.83 33.21 17.94
CA TYR A 78 60.04 32.48 17.56
C TYR A 78 61.08 32.31 18.70
N ASN A 79 61.25 33.35 19.54
CA ASN A 79 62.30 33.44 20.56
C ASN A 79 61.81 34.00 21.93
N SER A 80 60.50 34.22 22.10
CA SER A 80 59.96 34.77 23.35
C SER A 80 58.56 34.28 23.66
N LEU A 81 58.26 34.15 24.94
CA LEU A 81 56.93 33.94 25.47
C LEU A 81 56.42 35.26 26.04
N LYS A 82 55.23 35.70 25.63
CA LYS A 82 54.49 36.83 26.22
C LYS A 82 53.24 36.29 26.92
N ILE A 83 52.92 36.79 28.10
CA ILE A 83 51.65 36.51 28.79
C ILE A 83 50.91 37.83 28.95
N ILE A 84 49.67 37.89 28.45
CA ILE A 84 48.93 39.13 28.21
C ILE A 84 47.50 38.95 28.75
N GLN A 85 46.89 40.01 29.27
CA GLN A 85 45.46 40.04 29.57
C GLN A 85 44.63 40.43 28.34
N PRO A 86 43.33 40.09 28.27
CA PRO A 86 42.47 40.44 27.12
C PRO A 86 42.31 41.95 26.88
N ASP A 87 42.56 42.76 27.91
CA ASP A 87 42.62 44.24 27.86
C ASP A 87 43.93 44.78 27.26
N GLY A 88 44.81 43.90 26.76
CA GLY A 88 46.11 44.25 26.17
C GLY A 88 47.25 44.44 27.18
N LYS A 89 47.01 44.29 28.49
CA LYS A 89 48.05 44.46 29.50
C LYS A 89 49.03 43.30 29.50
N LEU A 90 50.31 43.59 29.21
CA LEU A 90 51.40 42.62 29.33
C LEU A 90 51.67 42.30 30.81
N LEU A 91 51.56 41.03 31.19
CA LEU A 91 51.85 40.53 32.54
C LEU A 91 53.30 40.06 32.70
N ARG A 92 53.82 39.34 31.69
CA ARG A 92 55.17 38.75 31.73
C ARG A 92 55.73 38.59 30.31
N ARG A 93 57.05 38.70 30.17
CA ARG A 93 57.79 38.36 28.95
C ARG A 93 59.03 37.57 29.33
N ASP A 94 59.10 36.32 28.91
CA ASP A 94 60.26 35.46 29.07
C ASP A 94 60.99 35.34 27.73
N LYS A 95 62.31 35.52 27.74
CA LYS A 95 63.15 35.19 26.57
C LYS A 95 63.45 33.70 26.63
N LEU A 96 63.05 32.97 25.60
CA LEU A 96 63.33 31.54 25.51
C LEU A 96 64.76 31.37 24.99
N ASP A 97 65.67 30.88 25.82
CA ASP A 97 67.08 30.68 25.45
C ASP A 97 67.26 29.38 24.66
N LEU A 98 66.96 29.48 23.37
CA LEU A 98 66.84 28.35 22.43
C LEU A 98 68.02 28.25 21.43
N GLY A 99 68.99 29.16 21.49
CA GLY A 99 70.09 29.21 20.52
C GLY A 99 69.60 29.59 19.11
N GLU A 100 70.05 28.86 18.08
CA GLU A 100 69.55 28.98 16.70
C GLU A 100 68.22 28.23 16.46
N MET A 101 67.63 27.65 17.50
CA MET A 101 66.37 26.90 17.43
C MET A 101 65.21 27.74 17.93
N TYR A 102 63.98 27.32 17.62
CA TYR A 102 62.79 28.13 17.80
C TYR A 102 61.67 27.34 18.47
N ALA A 103 60.84 28.05 19.23
CA ALA A 103 59.69 27.47 19.89
C ALA A 103 58.60 27.12 18.86
N SER A 104 58.08 25.90 18.92
CA SER A 104 57.10 25.39 17.95
C SER A 104 55.66 25.54 18.43
N LYS A 105 55.37 25.26 19.71
CA LYS A 105 53.99 25.19 20.21
C LYS A 105 53.90 25.43 21.73
N ILE A 106 52.82 26.07 22.18
CA ILE A 106 52.36 26.00 23.57
C ILE A 106 51.32 24.89 23.65
N ILE A 107 51.42 24.05 24.67
CA ILE A 107 50.53 22.90 24.88
C ILE A 107 50.22 22.80 26.37
N ALA A 108 48.97 22.98 26.76
CA ALA A 108 48.55 22.68 28.12
C ALA A 108 48.41 21.17 28.28
N LEU A 109 49.16 20.61 29.24
CA LEU A 109 49.07 19.20 29.63
C LEU A 109 47.88 18.98 30.57
N ASP A 110 47.63 19.95 31.46
CA ASP A 110 46.43 20.10 32.27
C ASP A 110 46.33 21.56 32.79
N LYS A 111 45.50 21.84 33.81
CA LYS A 111 45.32 23.19 34.37
C LYS A 111 46.56 23.75 35.08
N LYS A 112 47.52 22.90 35.47
CA LYS A 112 48.74 23.28 36.21
C LYS A 112 50.00 23.19 35.36
N HIS A 113 50.06 22.28 34.39
CA HIS A 113 51.27 22.03 33.61
C HIS A 113 51.12 22.57 32.17
N ILE A 114 51.88 23.62 31.83
CA ILE A 114 51.99 24.16 30.47
C ILE A 114 53.35 23.80 29.89
N LEU A 115 53.36 23.19 28.71
CA LEU A 115 54.54 22.79 27.97
C LEU A 115 54.79 23.73 26.79
N ILE A 116 56.06 24.06 26.56
CA ILE A 116 56.54 24.73 25.36
C ILE A 116 57.48 23.78 24.63
N THR A 117 57.03 23.32 23.46
CA THR A 117 57.81 22.47 22.57
C THR A 117 58.74 23.32 21.72
N CYS A 118 59.93 22.79 21.44
CA CYS A 118 60.93 23.44 20.59
C CYS A 118 61.26 22.55 19.39
N PHE A 119 61.80 23.13 18.30
CA PHE A 119 62.34 22.36 17.18
C PHE A 119 63.72 21.76 17.52
N SER A 120 63.72 20.92 18.55
CA SER A 120 64.88 20.28 19.18
C SER A 120 64.41 19.09 20.04
N ASN A 121 65.29 18.50 20.84
CA ASN A 121 64.92 17.54 21.89
C ASN A 121 64.65 18.19 23.26
N ASN A 122 64.53 19.52 23.33
CA ASN A 122 64.21 20.24 24.56
C ASN A 122 62.71 20.52 24.67
N LEU A 123 62.16 20.22 25.84
CA LEU A 123 60.82 20.59 26.29
C LEU A 123 60.96 21.53 27.49
N ILE A 124 60.19 22.62 27.53
CA ILE A 124 60.15 23.52 28.70
C ILE A 124 58.79 23.35 29.36
N GLU A 125 58.76 22.99 30.64
CA GLU A 125 57.55 22.85 31.44
C GLU A 125 57.44 24.04 32.41
N TYR A 126 56.29 24.71 32.39
CA TYR A 126 55.87 25.73 33.35
C TYR A 126 54.81 25.13 34.27
N VAL A 127 55.02 25.24 35.59
CA VAL A 127 54.10 24.76 36.62
C VAL A 127 53.36 25.95 37.22
N LEU A 128 52.03 25.87 37.24
CA LEU A 128 51.12 26.89 37.74
C LEU A 128 50.49 26.49 39.09
N SER A 129 50.20 27.49 39.92
CA SER A 129 49.35 27.38 41.11
C SER A 129 47.86 27.38 40.74
N ASP A 130 46.99 27.12 41.74
CA ASP A 130 45.53 27.08 41.55
C ASP A 130 44.92 28.45 41.18
N ASP A 131 45.59 29.57 41.49
CA ASP A 131 45.29 30.92 41.00
C ASP A 131 45.99 31.26 39.67
N GLY A 132 46.63 30.27 39.04
CA GLY A 132 47.33 30.35 37.77
C GLY A 132 48.73 30.99 37.83
N GLN A 133 49.24 31.47 38.96
CA GLN A 133 50.60 32.05 38.97
C GLN A 133 51.67 31.02 38.63
N ILE A 134 52.74 31.43 37.94
CA ILE A 134 53.86 30.54 37.61
C ILE A 134 54.68 30.30 38.87
N ILE A 135 54.66 29.07 39.38
CA ILE A 135 55.46 28.62 40.53
C ILE A 135 56.90 28.34 40.09
N ASN A 136 57.06 27.61 38.99
CA ASN A 136 58.35 27.08 38.55
C ASN A 136 58.38 26.91 37.02
N SER A 137 59.59 26.82 36.45
CA SER A 137 59.81 26.33 35.09
C SER A 137 61.06 25.46 35.02
N LYS A 138 60.96 24.26 34.41
CA LYS A 138 62.08 23.34 34.18
C LYS A 138 62.28 23.06 32.70
N LYS A 139 63.53 22.81 32.29
CA LYS A 139 63.90 22.34 30.95
C LYS A 139 64.19 20.84 31.04
N ILE A 140 63.61 20.06 30.13
CA ILE A 140 63.72 18.59 30.08
C ILE A 140 64.27 18.23 28.70
N ARG A 141 65.35 17.45 28.66
CA ARG A 141 65.87 16.84 27.45
C ARG A 141 65.27 15.47 27.22
N LEU A 142 64.74 15.25 26.02
CA LEU A 142 64.07 14.01 25.60
C LEU A 142 64.99 13.16 24.70
N PRO A 143 64.74 11.85 24.56
CA PRO A 143 65.48 10.98 23.65
C PRO A 143 65.14 11.19 22.16
N PHE A 144 64.04 11.89 21.86
CA PHE A 144 63.57 12.25 20.52
C PHE A 144 63.50 13.78 20.34
N SER A 145 63.47 14.24 19.08
CA SER A 145 63.42 15.65 18.71
C SER A 145 62.18 16.03 17.90
N ASN A 146 61.98 17.35 17.74
CA ASN A 146 60.99 17.98 16.86
C ASN A 146 59.54 17.63 17.22
N ILE A 147 59.15 17.92 18.46
CA ILE A 147 57.78 17.67 18.96
C ILE A 147 56.80 18.62 18.27
N THR A 148 55.72 18.05 17.73
CA THR A 148 54.66 18.77 17.00
C THR A 148 53.37 18.89 17.81
N SER A 149 53.13 17.95 18.73
CA SER A 149 52.01 17.98 19.66
C SER A 149 52.29 17.05 20.85
N VAL A 150 51.64 17.35 21.98
CA VAL A 150 51.65 16.54 23.20
C VAL A 150 50.20 16.41 23.68
N LEU A 151 49.85 15.28 24.27
CA LEU A 151 48.53 15.02 24.83
C LEU A 151 48.67 14.17 26.09
N LYS A 152 48.14 14.65 27.21
CA LYS A 152 47.87 13.81 28.39
C LYS A 152 46.49 13.23 28.23
N ASP A 153 46.40 11.91 28.29
CA ASP A 153 45.15 11.21 28.09
C ASP A 153 44.40 10.95 29.41
N ARG A 154 43.18 10.42 29.32
CA ARG A 154 42.34 10.13 30.49
C ARG A 154 42.92 9.08 31.45
N SER A 155 43.85 8.24 31.01
CA SER A 155 44.58 7.30 31.88
C SER A 155 45.80 7.95 32.58
N GLY A 156 46.13 9.20 32.24
CA GLY A 156 47.26 9.94 32.76
C GLY A 156 48.54 9.82 31.94
N ARG A 157 48.55 8.94 30.92
CA ARG A 157 49.68 8.71 30.01
C ARG A 157 49.91 9.93 29.12
N ILE A 158 51.17 10.27 28.91
CA ILE A 158 51.59 11.44 28.13
C ILE A 158 52.13 10.99 26.78
N TRP A 159 51.53 11.49 25.72
CA TRP A 159 51.81 11.14 24.32
C TRP A 159 52.50 12.28 23.58
N PHE A 160 53.41 11.96 22.66
CA PHE A 160 54.20 12.92 21.87
C PHE A 160 54.14 12.56 20.39
N THR A 161 53.68 13.48 19.55
CA THR A 161 53.86 13.40 18.10
C THR A 161 55.10 14.17 17.68
N THR A 162 55.83 13.65 16.70
CA THR A 162 57.10 14.24 16.25
C THR A 162 57.19 14.39 14.73
N ASP A 163 58.09 15.26 14.31
CA ASP A 163 58.53 15.41 12.92
C ASP A 163 59.71 14.46 12.65
N GLY A 164 59.39 13.25 12.16
CA GLY A 164 60.36 12.24 11.70
C GLY A 164 60.81 11.19 12.73
N ASN A 165 60.43 11.28 14.01
CA ASN A 165 60.76 10.26 15.03
C ASN A 165 59.55 9.38 15.44
N GLY A 166 58.39 9.54 14.80
CA GLY A 166 57.16 8.79 15.12
C GLY A 166 56.43 9.22 16.40
N LEU A 167 55.60 8.30 16.90
CA LEU A 167 54.75 8.48 18.08
C LEU A 167 55.47 7.93 19.32
N TRP A 168 55.48 8.68 20.41
CA TRP A 168 56.06 8.25 21.68
C TRP A 168 55.07 8.41 22.83
N TYR A 169 55.24 7.64 23.91
CA TYR A 169 54.54 7.87 25.17
C TYR A 169 55.41 7.62 26.40
N THR A 170 54.94 8.10 27.54
CA THR A 170 55.38 7.66 28.86
C THR A 170 54.19 7.65 29.85
N ASP A 171 54.26 6.74 30.82
CA ASP A 171 53.31 6.63 31.95
C ASP A 171 53.82 7.34 33.22
N GLU A 172 55.04 7.91 33.17
CA GLU A 172 55.72 8.52 34.32
C GLU A 172 55.72 10.06 34.23
N GLU A 173 56.14 10.74 35.31
CA GLU A 173 56.39 12.18 35.26
C GLU A 173 57.51 12.54 34.26
N LEU A 174 57.45 13.76 33.72
CA LEU A 174 58.40 14.20 32.68
C LEU A 174 59.77 14.57 33.29
N THR A 175 60.74 13.67 33.10
CA THR A 175 62.15 13.83 33.52
C THR A 175 63.10 13.31 32.43
N GLU A 176 64.39 13.66 32.49
CA GLU A 176 65.39 13.16 31.52
C GLU A 176 65.70 11.66 31.70
N THR A 177 65.37 11.08 32.85
CA THR A 177 65.57 9.66 33.20
C THR A 177 64.34 8.78 32.98
N THR A 178 63.22 9.38 32.59
CA THR A 178 61.93 8.72 32.36
C THR A 178 62.01 7.71 31.22
N ASN A 179 61.32 6.57 31.35
CA ASN A 179 61.23 5.63 30.24
C ASN A 179 60.25 6.14 29.17
N TYR A 180 60.72 6.25 27.92
CA TYR A 180 59.94 6.70 26.77
C TYR A 180 59.81 5.59 25.74
N VAL A 181 58.58 5.18 25.43
CA VAL A 181 58.28 4.08 24.52
C VAL A 181 57.86 4.63 23.15
N ASN A 182 58.53 4.17 22.09
CA ASN A 182 58.17 4.48 20.70
C ASN A 182 57.09 3.50 20.20
N ILE A 183 56.00 4.02 19.63
CA ILE A 183 54.98 3.22 18.96
C ILE A 183 55.18 3.29 17.46
N ARG A 184 55.16 2.11 16.83
CA ARG A 184 55.21 1.94 15.37
C ARG A 184 53.87 1.38 14.91
N PRO A 185 53.26 1.92 13.84
CA PRO A 185 52.07 1.34 13.24
C PRO A 185 52.41 0.02 12.53
N ALA A 186 51.46 -0.93 12.56
CA ALA A 186 51.55 -2.19 11.84
C ALA A 186 51.66 -1.96 10.31
N GLY A 187 52.47 -2.77 9.62
CA GLY A 187 52.56 -2.79 8.16
C GLY A 187 53.19 -1.56 7.47
N TYR A 188 53.77 -0.61 8.20
CA TYR A 188 54.55 0.50 7.62
C TYR A 188 56.04 0.35 7.93
N PRO A 189 56.94 0.43 6.92
CA PRO A 189 58.38 0.38 7.17
C PRO A 189 58.83 1.58 8.03
N SER A 190 59.94 1.42 8.77
CA SER A 190 60.50 2.43 9.68
C SER A 190 60.58 3.83 9.07
N ASP A 191 60.94 3.88 7.79
CA ASP A 191 61.26 5.10 7.06
C ASP A 191 59.99 5.79 6.52
N ALA A 192 58.83 5.11 6.56
CA ALA A 192 57.53 5.65 6.19
C ALA A 192 56.78 6.34 7.34
N ILE A 193 57.37 6.37 8.55
CA ILE A 193 56.83 7.12 9.69
C ILE A 193 57.08 8.63 9.47
N SER A 194 56.27 9.19 8.58
CA SER A 194 56.27 10.61 8.22
C SER A 194 55.88 11.50 9.40
N LYS A 195 56.13 12.81 9.24
CA LYS A 195 55.76 13.86 10.18
C LYS A 195 54.34 13.70 10.70
N LEU A 196 54.21 13.55 12.02
CA LEU A 196 52.95 13.53 12.73
C LEU A 196 52.61 14.97 13.12
N TYR A 197 51.42 15.48 12.80
CA TYR A 197 51.04 16.88 13.03
C TYR A 197 50.32 17.10 14.36
N CYS A 198 49.44 16.18 14.74
CA CYS A 198 48.56 16.31 15.89
C CYS A 198 48.16 14.94 16.43
N ILE A 199 47.72 14.92 17.69
CA ILE A 199 47.10 13.76 18.34
C ILE A 199 45.90 14.25 19.16
N GLN A 200 44.82 13.46 19.17
CA GLN A 200 43.59 13.76 19.89
C GLN A 200 42.96 12.47 20.45
N GLU A 201 42.50 12.48 21.69
CA GLU A 201 41.75 11.37 22.29
C GLU A 201 40.25 11.46 21.94
N THR A 202 39.62 10.33 21.60
CA THR A 202 38.16 10.23 21.36
C THR A 202 37.37 10.19 22.67
N LYS A 203 36.03 10.10 22.58
CA LYS A 203 35.20 9.93 23.78
C LYS A 203 35.45 8.59 24.50
N ASP A 204 36.02 7.63 23.79
CA ASP A 204 36.10 6.21 24.11
C ASP A 204 37.54 5.82 24.54
N GLY A 205 38.45 6.79 24.50
CA GLY A 205 39.85 6.65 24.92
C GLY A 205 40.83 6.39 23.77
N ASP A 206 40.37 6.03 22.58
CA ASP A 206 41.24 5.84 21.42
C ASP A 206 41.93 7.13 20.99
N LEU A 207 43.09 7.02 20.33
CA LEU A 207 43.87 8.18 19.90
C LEU A 207 43.88 8.28 18.37
N TRP A 208 43.58 9.47 17.88
CA TRP A 208 43.63 9.83 16.45
C TRP A 208 44.87 10.69 16.22
N ILE A 209 45.70 10.31 15.24
CA ILE A 209 46.96 10.98 14.92
C ILE A 209 46.91 11.46 13.47
N GLY A 210 47.05 12.77 13.24
CA GLY A 210 47.15 13.35 11.91
C GLY A 210 48.57 13.23 11.36
N THR A 211 48.72 12.80 10.10
CA THR A 211 50.03 12.53 9.47
C THR A 211 50.22 13.38 8.21
N GLN A 212 51.46 13.50 7.72
CA GLN A 212 51.74 14.32 6.54
C GLN A 212 51.29 13.70 5.22
N ASN A 213 51.48 12.39 5.04
CA ASN A 213 51.25 11.72 3.75
C ASN A 213 50.40 10.43 3.84
N THR A 214 50.06 9.96 5.04
CA THR A 214 49.38 8.68 5.28
C THR A 214 47.98 8.86 5.88
N GLY A 215 47.39 10.05 5.72
CA GLY A 215 46.05 10.39 6.21
C GLY A 215 46.00 10.50 7.73
N ILE A 216 45.10 9.74 8.34
CA ILE A 216 44.89 9.72 9.80
C ILE A 216 45.16 8.31 10.30
N TRP A 217 45.98 8.18 11.33
CA TRP A 217 46.16 6.93 12.06
C TRP A 217 45.25 6.90 13.29
N ARG A 218 44.81 5.71 13.67
CA ARG A 218 44.09 5.49 14.92
C ARG A 218 44.80 4.42 15.75
N TYR A 219 45.15 4.79 16.97
CA TYR A 219 45.66 3.86 17.98
C TYR A 219 44.49 3.46 18.90
N LYS A 220 44.08 2.20 18.79
CA LYS A 220 43.06 1.60 19.66
C LYS A 220 43.69 1.29 21.02
N LYS A 221 43.25 1.92 22.11
CA LYS A 221 43.84 1.71 23.45
C LYS A 221 43.40 0.38 24.03
N ASN A 222 42.09 0.21 24.14
CA ASN A 222 41.49 -1.10 24.35
C ASN A 222 41.42 -1.78 22.99
N ARG A 223 42.52 -2.42 22.58
CA ARG A 223 42.37 -3.56 21.69
C ARG A 223 41.54 -4.57 22.47
N SER A 224 40.31 -4.84 22.01
CA SER A 224 39.60 -6.04 22.43
C SER A 224 40.52 -7.21 22.09
N ASN A 225 41.11 -7.86 23.10
CA ASN A 225 42.23 -8.80 22.91
C ASN A 225 41.82 -10.12 22.23
N LEU A 226 40.64 -10.13 21.62
CA LEU A 226 40.16 -11.17 20.73
C LEU A 226 41.15 -11.43 19.59
N ILE A 227 41.85 -10.42 19.05
CA ILE A 227 42.89 -10.62 18.03
C ILE A 227 44.08 -9.66 18.22
N MET A 228 45.31 -10.20 18.25
CA MET A 228 46.60 -9.47 18.28
C MET A 228 47.51 -9.92 17.13
N SER A 229 48.47 -9.08 16.74
CA SER A 229 49.48 -9.40 15.72
C SER A 229 50.84 -9.64 16.36
N SER A 230 51.68 -10.47 15.74
CA SER A 230 53.08 -10.65 16.13
C SER A 230 53.91 -9.38 15.94
N GLN A 231 53.39 -8.34 15.27
CA GLN A 231 54.01 -7.00 15.21
C GLN A 231 53.83 -6.21 16.52
N ASP A 232 52.90 -6.63 17.39
CA ASP A 232 52.75 -6.12 18.77
C ASP A 232 53.76 -6.77 19.73
N ILE A 233 54.41 -7.83 19.27
CA ILE A 233 55.45 -8.62 19.89
C ILE A 233 56.75 -8.25 19.17
N PRO A 234 57.95 -8.32 19.78
CA PRO A 234 59.21 -8.11 19.07
C PRO A 234 59.60 -9.31 18.15
N PHE A 235 58.65 -9.86 17.39
CA PHE A 235 58.87 -10.93 16.42
C PHE A 235 59.39 -10.33 15.09
N PRO A 236 60.38 -10.95 14.41
CA PRO A 236 60.91 -10.45 13.14
C PRO A 236 59.89 -10.58 12.00
N GLU A 237 59.89 -9.65 11.04
CA GLU A 237 59.06 -9.69 9.82
C GLU A 237 59.47 -10.87 8.90
N LYS A 238 59.02 -12.08 9.25
CA LYS A 238 59.33 -13.35 8.59
C LYS A 238 58.12 -14.25 8.59
N MET A 239 58.00 -15.11 7.58
CA MET A 239 56.83 -15.98 7.44
C MET A 239 56.83 -17.05 8.53
N CYS A 240 55.90 -16.97 9.48
CA CYS A 240 55.75 -18.00 10.50
C CYS A 240 54.96 -19.18 9.93
N SER A 241 55.54 -20.37 10.03
CA SER A 241 55.05 -21.57 9.35
C SER A 241 54.17 -22.45 10.22
N ASP A 242 54.55 -22.67 11.48
CA ASP A 242 53.95 -23.68 12.37
C ASP A 242 54.41 -23.45 13.84
N PHE A 243 53.72 -24.05 14.82
CA PHE A 243 53.90 -23.82 16.27
C PHE A 243 53.75 -25.08 17.12
N ILE A 244 54.40 -25.10 18.28
CA ILE A 244 54.06 -26.01 19.40
C ILE A 244 54.01 -25.26 20.73
N GLU A 245 53.17 -25.74 21.64
CA GLU A 245 53.23 -25.44 23.07
C GLU A 245 53.85 -26.66 23.78
N THR A 246 54.97 -26.46 24.48
CA THR A 246 55.66 -27.53 25.22
C THR A 246 55.08 -27.70 26.63
N GLU A 247 55.42 -28.80 27.32
CA GLU A 247 54.76 -29.13 28.60
C GLU A 247 54.87 -28.06 29.70
N ASP A 248 55.94 -27.26 29.69
CA ASP A 248 56.20 -26.12 30.57
C ASP A 248 55.40 -24.84 30.21
N GLY A 249 54.66 -24.86 29.10
CA GLY A 249 53.94 -23.70 28.57
C GLY A 249 54.82 -22.73 27.76
N SER A 250 56.05 -23.11 27.42
CA SER A 250 56.84 -22.39 26.41
C SER A 250 56.24 -22.59 25.02
N ILE A 251 56.28 -21.56 24.18
CA ILE A 251 55.81 -21.65 22.79
C ILE A 251 57.03 -21.63 21.88
N TYR A 252 57.14 -22.62 20.98
CA TYR A 252 58.15 -22.62 19.92
C TYR A 252 57.47 -22.42 18.57
N ALA A 253 58.05 -21.53 17.78
CA ALA A 253 57.56 -21.17 16.45
C ALA A 253 58.66 -21.44 15.42
N VAL A 254 58.29 -21.99 14.27
CA VAL A 254 59.19 -22.13 13.12
C VAL A 254 58.79 -21.18 12.01
N SER A 255 59.79 -20.64 11.32
CA SER A 255 59.59 -19.62 10.28
C SER A 255 60.45 -19.89 9.06
N ASP A 256 59.94 -19.51 7.89
CA ASP A 256 60.67 -19.54 6.63
C ASP A 256 61.53 -18.27 6.50
N GLY A 257 62.83 -18.44 6.21
CA GLY A 257 63.86 -17.42 6.36
C GLY A 257 64.24 -17.06 7.81
N GLY A 258 63.67 -17.72 8.84
CA GLY A 258 63.93 -17.41 10.26
C GLY A 258 64.32 -18.61 11.14
N GLY A 259 63.96 -19.84 10.75
CA GLY A 259 64.24 -21.03 11.55
C GLY A 259 63.41 -21.08 12.84
N LEU A 260 63.97 -21.71 13.88
CA LEU A 260 63.35 -21.88 15.19
C LEU A 260 63.42 -20.61 16.05
N SER A 261 62.32 -20.29 16.73
CA SER A 261 62.26 -19.24 17.76
C SER A 261 61.48 -19.73 18.99
N TRP A 262 61.82 -19.18 20.15
CA TRP A 262 61.09 -19.33 21.40
C TRP A 262 60.32 -18.05 21.72
N ILE A 263 59.12 -18.23 22.29
CA ILE A 263 58.19 -17.17 22.68
C ILE A 263 57.69 -17.50 24.09
N SER A 264 57.68 -16.51 24.99
CA SER A 264 57.12 -16.70 26.33
C SER A 264 55.61 -16.91 26.28
N ASN A 265 55.07 -17.63 27.27
CA ASN A 265 53.64 -17.87 27.41
C ASN A 265 52.82 -16.55 27.44
N ASP A 266 53.34 -15.50 28.06
CA ASP A 266 52.67 -14.18 28.09
C ASP A 266 52.76 -13.40 26.77
N LEU A 267 53.43 -13.96 25.75
CA LEU A 267 53.66 -13.41 24.41
C LEU A 267 54.41 -12.07 24.38
N LYS A 268 55.09 -11.68 25.48
CA LYS A 268 55.84 -10.40 25.53
C LYS A 268 57.32 -10.53 25.20
N THR A 269 57.90 -11.72 25.36
CA THR A 269 59.31 -11.97 25.10
C THR A 269 59.50 -12.98 23.98
N PHE A 270 60.55 -12.76 23.20
CA PHE A 270 60.88 -13.49 21.99
C PHE A 270 62.40 -13.69 21.95
N GLU A 271 62.85 -14.90 21.65
CA GLU A 271 64.25 -15.23 21.39
C GLU A 271 64.33 -16.07 20.11
N GLN A 272 64.92 -15.54 19.04
CA GLN A 272 65.27 -16.36 17.88
C GLN A 272 66.41 -17.30 18.30
N ILE A 273 66.29 -18.61 18.05
CA ILE A 273 67.29 -19.60 18.49
C ILE A 273 68.33 -19.80 17.37
N PRO A 274 69.57 -19.27 17.51
CA PRO A 274 70.61 -19.50 16.53
C PRO A 274 71.12 -20.94 16.64
N GLY A 275 71.34 -21.60 15.50
CA GLY A 275 72.19 -22.78 15.43
C GLY A 275 73.55 -22.46 14.80
N LYS A 276 74.50 -23.39 14.87
CA LYS A 276 75.79 -23.21 14.19
C LYS A 276 75.61 -23.25 12.68
N ALA A 277 76.56 -22.68 11.95
CA ALA A 277 76.56 -22.69 10.48
C ALA A 277 76.49 -24.14 9.95
N GLY A 278 75.41 -24.47 9.24
CA GLY A 278 75.13 -25.81 8.72
C GLY A 278 74.31 -26.72 9.65
N GLU A 279 74.12 -26.38 10.93
CA GLU A 279 73.30 -27.14 11.88
C GLU A 279 71.83 -26.66 11.97
N ASN A 280 71.54 -25.42 11.59
CA ASN A 280 70.20 -24.82 11.57
C ASN A 280 69.86 -24.35 10.15
N ASN A 281 68.70 -24.78 9.64
CA ASN A 281 68.13 -24.30 8.38
C ASN A 281 67.04 -23.27 8.67
N GLN A 282 67.21 -22.07 8.10
CA GLN A 282 66.27 -20.98 8.26
C GLN A 282 64.94 -21.20 7.53
N ASN A 283 64.84 -22.19 6.63
CA ASN A 283 63.61 -22.49 5.89
C ASN A 283 62.80 -23.59 6.59
N ALA A 284 62.36 -23.33 7.83
CA ALA A 284 61.65 -24.29 8.66
C ALA A 284 60.13 -24.22 8.39
N LEU A 285 59.53 -25.37 8.09
CA LEU A 285 58.18 -25.47 7.53
C LEU A 285 57.14 -26.06 8.48
N SER A 286 57.54 -26.87 9.45
CA SER A 286 56.66 -27.52 10.42
C SER A 286 57.45 -28.01 11.64
N ILE A 287 56.78 -28.15 12.79
CA ILE A 287 57.37 -28.45 14.09
C ILE A 287 56.50 -29.43 14.91
N ALA A 288 57.13 -30.35 15.63
CA ALA A 288 56.45 -31.27 16.56
C ALA A 288 57.34 -31.61 17.76
N GLN A 289 56.75 -31.95 18.91
CA GLN A 289 57.48 -32.42 20.10
C GLN A 289 57.32 -33.93 20.29
N ASP A 290 58.40 -34.66 20.55
CA ASP A 290 58.35 -36.07 20.92
C ASP A 290 58.17 -36.29 22.43
N ALA A 291 57.87 -37.54 22.82
CA ALA A 291 57.70 -37.91 24.23
C ALA A 291 58.98 -37.79 25.10
N GLU A 292 60.15 -37.50 24.51
CA GLU A 292 61.39 -37.18 25.23
C GLU A 292 61.60 -35.67 25.38
N GLY A 293 60.66 -34.85 24.91
CA GLY A 293 60.69 -33.40 24.96
C GLY A 293 61.47 -32.73 23.82
N LYS A 294 61.99 -33.50 22.86
CA LYS A 294 62.78 -32.97 21.73
C LYS A 294 61.88 -32.42 20.65
N ILE A 295 62.35 -31.35 20.02
CA ILE A 295 61.63 -30.59 19.01
C ILE A 295 62.10 -31.03 17.63
N TRP A 296 61.24 -31.70 16.88
CA TRP A 296 61.45 -32.11 15.50
C TRP A 296 60.97 -31.01 14.55
N ILE A 297 61.77 -30.73 13.52
CA ILE A 297 61.55 -29.61 12.60
C ILE A 297 61.72 -30.13 11.17
N ALA A 298 60.66 -30.05 10.37
CA ALA A 298 60.72 -30.30 8.93
C ALA A 298 61.17 -29.02 8.20
N THR A 299 62.15 -29.14 7.28
CA THR A 299 62.71 -27.98 6.58
C THR A 299 62.76 -28.16 5.06
N TRP A 300 62.73 -27.04 4.33
CA TRP A 300 62.96 -27.03 2.90
C TRP A 300 64.45 -26.91 2.59
N GLY A 301 65.04 -27.96 2.04
CA GLY A 301 66.45 -28.00 1.61
C GLY A 301 67.46 -28.44 2.69
N GLY A 302 67.07 -28.50 3.96
CA GLY A 302 67.95 -28.82 5.09
C GLY A 302 67.65 -30.14 5.80
N GLY A 303 66.72 -30.94 5.27
CA GLY A 303 66.31 -32.20 5.90
C GLY A 303 65.42 -32.02 7.12
N VAL A 304 65.44 -33.00 8.01
CA VAL A 304 64.75 -32.98 9.30
C VAL A 304 65.76 -32.63 10.38
N GLN A 305 65.47 -31.61 11.18
CA GLN A 305 66.31 -31.15 12.27
C GLN A 305 65.65 -31.46 13.61
N ILE A 306 66.46 -31.85 14.58
CA ILE A 306 66.04 -32.14 15.96
C ILE A 306 66.75 -31.12 16.85
N TYR A 307 65.98 -30.29 17.54
CA TYR A 307 66.46 -29.39 18.57
C TYR A 307 66.15 -29.99 19.94
N ASP A 308 67.14 -30.03 20.83
CA ASP A 308 66.98 -30.43 22.22
C ASP A 308 66.99 -29.17 23.11
N PRO A 309 65.85 -28.79 23.72
CA PRO A 309 65.76 -27.64 24.61
C PRO A 309 66.67 -27.71 25.83
N ALA A 310 67.00 -28.91 26.34
CA ALA A 310 67.80 -29.09 27.54
C ALA A 310 69.30 -28.87 27.26
N SER A 311 69.81 -29.34 26.12
CA SER A 311 71.20 -29.10 25.70
C SER A 311 71.40 -27.86 24.82
N LYS A 312 70.30 -27.20 24.40
CA LYS A 312 70.28 -26.09 23.43
C LYS A 312 71.06 -26.41 22.14
N SER A 313 70.94 -27.64 21.64
CA SER A 313 71.71 -28.13 20.49
C SER A 313 70.82 -28.65 19.36
N PHE A 314 71.32 -28.53 18.13
CA PHE A 314 70.68 -29.05 16.92
C PHE A 314 71.41 -30.30 16.42
N LYS A 315 70.64 -31.29 15.96
CA LYS A 315 71.11 -32.49 15.26
C LYS A 315 70.28 -32.67 13.99
N GLN A 316 70.93 -32.90 12.85
CA GLN A 316 70.22 -33.33 11.63
C GLN A 316 69.95 -34.84 11.69
N GLU A 317 68.72 -35.26 11.41
CA GLU A 317 68.38 -36.67 11.29
C GLU A 317 68.72 -37.19 9.89
N LYS A 318 69.22 -38.43 9.81
CA LYS A 318 69.70 -39.03 8.56
C LYS A 318 69.01 -40.36 8.26
N PHE A 319 68.38 -40.44 7.09
CA PHE A 319 67.70 -41.64 6.61
C PHE A 319 68.66 -42.62 5.90
N GLU A 320 69.79 -42.96 6.55
CA GLU A 320 70.88 -43.75 5.93
C GLU A 320 70.40 -45.16 5.51
N GLU A 321 69.49 -45.78 6.28
CA GLU A 321 68.89 -47.10 5.98
C GLU A 321 68.01 -47.12 4.71
N LEU A 322 67.43 -45.97 4.33
CA LEU A 322 66.41 -45.87 3.27
C LEU A 322 66.92 -45.23 1.96
N LYS A 323 68.20 -44.83 1.90
CA LYS A 323 68.83 -44.13 0.75
C LYS A 323 68.00 -42.93 0.24
N SER A 324 67.50 -42.09 1.15
CA SER A 324 66.83 -40.85 0.74
C SER A 324 67.82 -39.86 0.13
N THR A 325 67.45 -39.25 -0.99
CA THR A 325 68.17 -38.12 -1.62
C THR A 325 67.43 -36.80 -1.45
N LEU A 326 66.24 -36.78 -0.83
CA LEU A 326 65.48 -35.57 -0.60
C LEU A 326 65.98 -34.81 0.62
N SER A 327 66.00 -33.49 0.49
CA SER A 327 66.20 -32.54 1.59
C SER A 327 64.97 -31.66 1.86
N CYS A 328 63.86 -31.86 1.13
CA CYS A 328 62.62 -31.10 1.23
C CYS A 328 61.52 -31.89 1.95
N PHE A 329 61.25 -31.50 3.19
CA PHE A 329 60.25 -32.09 4.07
C PHE A 329 59.16 -31.06 4.38
N PHE A 330 57.89 -31.45 4.28
CA PHE A 330 56.75 -30.53 4.42
C PHE A 330 56.23 -30.45 5.84
N SER A 331 55.96 -31.59 6.48
CA SER A 331 55.50 -31.66 7.87
C SER A 331 56.08 -32.83 8.63
N VAL A 332 56.12 -32.67 9.95
CA VAL A 332 56.44 -33.73 10.92
C VAL A 332 55.28 -33.83 11.89
N ASN A 333 54.72 -35.04 12.02
CA ASN A 333 53.50 -35.30 12.77
C ASN A 333 53.81 -36.43 13.75
N ILE A 334 53.61 -36.20 15.05
CA ILE A 334 53.90 -37.19 16.09
C ILE A 334 52.56 -37.72 16.63
N MET A 335 52.37 -39.02 16.51
CA MET A 335 51.12 -39.71 16.85
C MET A 335 51.06 -40.01 18.35
N LYS A 336 49.87 -40.34 18.90
CA LYS A 336 49.69 -40.63 20.35
C LYS A 336 50.49 -41.85 20.83
N ASN A 337 50.88 -42.74 19.93
CA ASN A 337 51.76 -43.88 20.18
C ASN A 337 53.26 -43.54 20.02
N ASN A 338 53.63 -42.27 19.86
CA ASN A 338 54.98 -41.77 19.59
C ASN A 338 55.61 -42.28 18.27
N GLU A 339 54.80 -42.71 17.30
CA GLU A 339 55.25 -42.88 15.91
C GLU A 339 55.44 -41.50 15.25
N ILE A 340 56.56 -41.33 14.55
CA ILE A 340 56.91 -40.06 13.88
C ILE A 340 56.63 -40.20 12.39
N TRP A 341 55.68 -39.43 11.87
CA TRP A 341 55.26 -39.44 10.47
C TRP A 341 55.76 -38.17 9.77
N ILE A 342 56.63 -38.34 8.79
CA ILE A 342 57.32 -37.26 8.10
C ILE A 342 56.90 -37.21 6.64
N CYS A 343 56.28 -36.10 6.26
CA CYS A 343 55.72 -35.80 4.95
C CYS A 343 56.78 -35.20 4.02
N THR A 344 56.77 -35.59 2.74
CA THR A 344 57.84 -35.22 1.79
C THR A 344 57.32 -34.59 0.50
N GLY A 345 58.14 -33.73 -0.08
CA GLY A 345 57.89 -33.11 -1.38
C GLY A 345 58.23 -34.00 -2.57
N GLY A 346 57.71 -35.24 -2.60
CA GLY A 346 57.81 -36.12 -3.77
C GLY A 346 58.46 -37.49 -3.56
N ASP A 347 58.62 -37.97 -2.32
CA ASP A 347 59.11 -39.33 -2.06
C ASP A 347 58.19 -40.19 -1.16
N GLY A 348 56.93 -39.75 -0.97
CA GLY A 348 55.94 -40.42 -0.13
C GLY A 348 56.01 -39.99 1.34
N LEU A 349 55.95 -40.95 2.26
CA LEU A 349 56.04 -40.76 3.70
C LEU A 349 57.21 -41.54 4.30
N TYR A 350 57.83 -40.98 5.32
CA TYR A 350 58.78 -41.66 6.19
C TYR A 350 58.14 -41.84 7.55
N VAL A 351 58.09 -43.08 8.05
CA VAL A 351 57.48 -43.41 9.35
C VAL A 351 58.56 -44.01 10.25
N ARG A 352 58.75 -43.40 11.42
CA ARG A 352 59.53 -44.01 12.49
C ARG A 352 58.58 -44.80 13.38
N ARG A 353 58.80 -46.11 13.45
CA ARG A 353 58.06 -47.02 14.33
C ARG A 353 58.55 -46.87 15.78
N THR A 354 57.77 -47.40 16.72
CA THR A 354 58.05 -47.30 18.16
C THR A 354 59.26 -48.11 18.62
N ASP A 355 59.74 -49.04 17.79
CA ASP A 355 61.03 -49.73 17.96
C ASP A 355 62.23 -48.88 17.52
N GLY A 356 61.98 -47.70 16.94
CA GLY A 356 62.98 -46.74 16.49
C GLY A 356 63.37 -46.85 15.02
N HIS A 357 62.94 -47.91 14.30
CA HIS A 357 63.27 -48.11 12.88
C HIS A 357 62.49 -47.18 11.95
N TRP A 358 63.13 -46.82 10.83
CA TRP A 358 62.55 -46.01 9.77
C TRP A 358 62.02 -46.90 8.63
N GLU A 359 60.75 -46.77 8.28
CA GLU A 359 60.17 -47.35 7.06
C GLU A 359 59.72 -46.27 6.07
N LYS A 360 59.74 -46.60 4.78
CA LYS A 360 59.18 -45.78 3.71
C LYS A 360 57.75 -46.22 3.40
N PHE A 361 56.78 -45.36 3.69
CA PHE A 361 55.37 -45.66 3.56
C PHE A 361 54.81 -45.08 2.24
N LEU A 362 54.41 -45.97 1.34
CA LEU A 362 53.92 -45.63 -0.01
C LEU A 362 52.41 -45.78 -0.15
N LEU A 363 51.78 -44.87 -0.90
CA LEU A 363 50.34 -44.80 -1.12
C LEU A 363 50.02 -45.13 -2.59
N PRO A 364 49.54 -46.34 -2.93
CA PRO A 364 49.44 -46.82 -4.33
C PRO A 364 48.21 -46.25 -5.05
N PHE A 365 48.42 -45.27 -5.93
CA PHE A 365 47.37 -44.47 -6.55
C PHE A 365 46.97 -44.97 -7.96
N GLY A 366 46.58 -46.25 -8.03
CA GLY A 366 46.13 -46.88 -9.27
C GLY A 366 47.27 -47.27 -10.22
N GLY A 367 47.22 -48.49 -10.77
CA GLY A 367 48.31 -49.03 -11.60
C GLY A 367 49.63 -49.10 -10.81
N ASN A 368 50.71 -48.58 -11.40
CA ASN A 368 52.04 -48.50 -10.78
C ASN A 368 52.38 -47.09 -10.25
N GLU A 369 51.41 -46.17 -10.18
CA GLU A 369 51.65 -44.82 -9.63
C GLU A 369 51.52 -44.79 -8.10
N TYR A 370 52.24 -43.87 -7.47
CA TYR A 370 52.15 -43.59 -6.05
C TYR A 370 51.81 -42.13 -5.79
N ASP A 371 51.13 -41.88 -4.69
CA ASP A 371 50.84 -40.55 -4.19
C ASP A 371 52.04 -40.05 -3.37
N MET A 372 52.96 -39.34 -4.04
CA MET A 372 54.30 -39.06 -3.51
C MET A 372 54.44 -37.71 -2.79
N TRP A 373 53.46 -36.82 -2.92
CA TRP A 373 53.46 -35.49 -2.30
C TRP A 373 52.46 -35.48 -1.14
N THR A 374 52.99 -35.56 0.08
CA THR A 374 52.22 -35.64 1.32
C THR A 374 52.38 -34.34 2.11
N TYR A 375 51.30 -33.88 2.77
CA TYR A 375 51.27 -32.59 3.46
C TYR A 375 51.00 -32.68 4.96
N GLY A 376 50.20 -33.65 5.41
CA GLY A 376 49.86 -33.81 6.81
C GLY A 376 49.36 -35.21 7.14
N VAL A 377 49.50 -35.61 8.40
CA VAL A 377 48.96 -36.88 8.93
C VAL A 377 48.28 -36.60 10.26
N THR A 378 46.99 -36.91 10.36
CA THR A 378 46.23 -36.78 11.61
C THR A 378 45.66 -38.13 12.08
N GLU A 379 45.50 -38.28 13.39
CA GLU A 379 45.09 -39.54 14.04
C GLU A 379 43.59 -39.53 14.31
N GLY A 380 42.89 -40.51 13.73
CA GLY A 380 41.49 -40.80 14.04
C GLY A 380 41.33 -41.77 15.22
N THR A 381 40.14 -42.32 15.37
CA THR A 381 39.82 -43.37 16.33
C THR A 381 40.41 -44.73 15.92
N ASN A 382 40.59 -45.62 16.91
CA ASN A 382 40.92 -47.04 16.71
C ASN A 382 42.15 -47.30 15.83
N GLY A 383 43.20 -46.48 15.97
CA GLY A 383 44.45 -46.60 15.19
C GLY A 383 44.35 -46.17 13.73
N THR A 384 43.23 -45.55 13.32
CA THR A 384 43.08 -44.98 11.98
C THR A 384 44.04 -43.79 11.81
N ARG A 385 44.66 -43.69 10.63
CA ARG A 385 45.49 -42.56 10.21
C ARG A 385 44.85 -41.92 8.99
N TRP A 386 44.69 -40.61 9.03
CA TRP A 386 44.22 -39.77 7.93
C TRP A 386 45.43 -39.09 7.32
N ILE A 387 45.72 -39.35 6.05
CA ILE A 387 46.88 -38.77 5.35
C ILE A 387 46.38 -37.84 4.25
N ILE A 388 46.89 -36.62 4.24
CA ILE A 388 46.57 -35.55 3.29
C ILE A 388 47.65 -35.50 2.21
N THR A 389 47.26 -35.54 0.94
CA THR A 389 48.17 -35.52 -0.22
C THR A 389 47.71 -34.53 -1.28
N THR A 390 48.52 -34.32 -2.32
CA THR A 390 48.11 -33.50 -3.50
C THR A 390 46.94 -34.09 -4.29
N ARG A 391 46.71 -35.42 -4.23
CA ARG A 391 45.74 -36.10 -5.12
C ARG A 391 44.48 -36.59 -4.40
N SER A 392 44.53 -36.84 -3.09
CA SER A 392 43.44 -37.46 -2.33
C SER A 392 43.57 -37.28 -0.82
N ILE A 393 42.58 -37.80 -0.09
CA ILE A 393 42.67 -38.06 1.34
C ILE A 393 42.65 -39.57 1.52
N TRP A 394 43.65 -40.07 2.24
CA TRP A 394 43.86 -41.48 2.46
C TRP A 394 43.44 -41.87 3.87
N ARG A 395 42.54 -42.86 3.97
CA ARG A 395 42.23 -43.55 5.22
C ARG A 395 43.11 -44.79 5.31
N VAL A 396 43.93 -44.87 6.34
CA VAL A 396 44.81 -46.00 6.63
C VAL A 396 44.42 -46.62 7.96
N ASN A 397 44.20 -47.93 8.01
CA ASN A 397 44.04 -48.67 9.24
C ASN A 397 44.76 -50.03 9.11
N GLY A 398 45.83 -50.21 9.87
CA GLY A 398 46.77 -51.32 9.70
C GLY A 398 47.34 -51.38 8.29
N THR A 399 47.15 -52.52 7.60
CA THR A 399 47.57 -52.71 6.20
C THR A 399 46.56 -52.18 5.18
N ASN A 400 45.32 -51.87 5.58
CA ASN A 400 44.30 -51.36 4.69
C ASN A 400 44.56 -49.88 4.37
N ARG A 401 44.68 -49.54 3.09
CA ARG A 401 44.94 -48.18 2.58
C ARG A 401 43.89 -47.86 1.52
N LYS A 402 42.94 -46.98 1.84
CA LYS A 402 41.81 -46.61 0.96
C LYS A 402 41.85 -45.10 0.65
N PRO A 403 41.95 -44.67 -0.62
CA PRO A 403 41.73 -43.28 -0.98
C PRO A 403 40.22 -42.99 -0.91
N LEU A 404 39.83 -41.87 -0.30
CA LEU A 404 38.41 -41.49 -0.17
C LEU A 404 37.92 -40.63 -1.33
N ILE A 405 38.79 -39.78 -1.90
CA ILE A 405 38.43 -38.91 -3.02
C ILE A 405 39.13 -39.44 -4.28
N ALA A 406 38.35 -39.79 -5.29
CA ALA A 406 38.87 -40.25 -6.57
C ALA A 406 39.48 -39.08 -7.36
N ASP A 407 40.80 -38.99 -7.34
CA ASP A 407 41.65 -38.07 -8.11
C ASP A 407 41.10 -36.67 -8.35
N ILE A 408 41.34 -35.80 -7.37
CA ILE A 408 40.98 -34.38 -7.43
C ILE A 408 41.54 -33.71 -8.70
N SER A 409 42.72 -34.13 -9.16
CA SER A 409 43.36 -33.57 -10.38
C SER A 409 42.65 -33.93 -11.69
N LYS A 410 41.72 -34.91 -11.67
CA LYS A 410 40.92 -35.30 -12.84
C LYS A 410 39.55 -34.61 -12.93
N GLN A 411 39.15 -33.82 -11.93
CA GLN A 411 37.92 -33.02 -12.01
C GLN A 411 38.11 -31.86 -13.00
N LYS A 412 37.51 -31.97 -14.19
CA LYS A 412 37.47 -30.89 -15.20
C LYS A 412 36.45 -29.81 -14.82
N THR A 413 36.77 -29.01 -13.81
CA THR A 413 36.10 -27.75 -13.47
C THR A 413 37.05 -26.57 -13.72
N HIS A 414 36.53 -25.33 -13.73
CA HIS A 414 37.41 -24.14 -13.86
C HIS A 414 38.25 -23.88 -12.60
N ASP A 415 37.75 -24.29 -11.43
CA ASP A 415 38.49 -24.32 -10.16
C ASP A 415 38.46 -25.76 -9.62
N PRO A 416 39.61 -26.48 -9.58
CA PRO A 416 39.71 -27.75 -8.88
C PRO A 416 39.72 -27.51 -7.37
N ILE A 417 39.03 -28.36 -6.61
CA ILE A 417 38.93 -28.24 -5.14
C ILE A 417 40.30 -28.57 -4.51
N CYS A 418 41.09 -27.57 -4.13
CA CYS A 418 42.31 -27.83 -3.35
C CYS A 418 41.94 -28.22 -1.92
N ILE A 419 42.59 -29.25 -1.38
CA ILE A 419 42.60 -29.52 0.05
C ILE A 419 43.71 -28.67 0.66
N ASN A 420 43.34 -27.81 1.61
CA ASN A 420 44.31 -27.01 2.33
C ASN A 420 44.63 -27.68 3.67
N ASP A 421 43.64 -27.90 4.54
CA ASP A 421 43.88 -28.43 5.88
C ASP A 421 42.82 -29.47 6.32
N ALA A 422 43.13 -30.30 7.32
CA ALA A 422 42.14 -31.22 7.89
C ALA A 422 42.37 -31.53 9.37
N ALA A 423 41.29 -31.49 10.14
CA ALA A 423 41.27 -31.74 11.58
C ALA A 423 40.28 -32.88 11.91
N CYS A 424 40.66 -33.75 12.85
CA CYS A 424 39.84 -34.90 13.24
C CYS A 424 39.29 -34.74 14.67
N ASP A 425 37.98 -34.96 14.85
CA ASP A 425 37.33 -34.82 16.16
C ASP A 425 37.52 -36.05 17.06
N LYS A 426 37.10 -35.92 18.32
CA LYS A 426 37.18 -37.00 19.32
C LYS A 426 36.30 -38.22 18.98
N ALA A 427 35.36 -38.10 18.06
CA ALA A 427 34.52 -39.18 17.55
C ALA A 427 35.10 -39.85 16.29
N GLY A 428 36.21 -39.35 15.75
CA GLY A 428 36.85 -39.87 14.53
C GLY A 428 36.33 -39.26 13.23
N THR A 429 35.42 -38.28 13.28
CA THR A 429 34.98 -37.51 12.11
C THR A 429 36.15 -36.66 11.61
N LEU A 430 36.39 -36.63 10.31
CA LEU A 430 37.40 -35.76 9.70
C LEU A 430 36.74 -34.56 9.03
N TYR A 431 37.15 -33.35 9.42
CA TYR A 431 36.75 -32.11 8.78
C TYR A 431 37.89 -31.61 7.89
N VAL A 432 37.56 -31.21 6.66
CA VAL A 432 38.55 -30.86 5.63
C VAL A 432 38.24 -29.47 5.09
N GLY A 433 39.19 -28.56 5.27
CA GLY A 433 39.16 -27.20 4.75
C GLY A 433 39.61 -27.21 3.30
N CYS A 434 38.69 -26.89 2.40
CA CYS A 434 38.94 -26.81 0.97
C CYS A 434 38.81 -25.38 0.47
N ASP A 435 39.13 -25.18 -0.79
CA ASP A 435 38.66 -23.99 -1.52
C ASP A 435 37.12 -23.97 -1.56
N GLN A 436 36.54 -22.80 -1.27
CA GLN A 436 35.10 -22.52 -1.20
C GLN A 436 34.24 -23.27 -0.16
N ILE A 437 34.66 -24.41 0.40
CA ILE A 437 33.82 -25.26 1.28
C ILE A 437 34.59 -25.95 2.39
N ILE A 438 33.86 -26.43 3.41
CA ILE A 438 34.35 -27.41 4.39
C ILE A 438 33.60 -28.74 4.18
N LEU A 439 34.36 -29.82 3.98
CA LEU A 439 33.83 -31.19 3.88
C LEU A 439 33.89 -31.90 5.23
N LYS A 440 32.90 -32.75 5.50
CA LYS A 440 32.79 -33.56 6.72
C LYS A 440 32.74 -35.05 6.33
N PHE A 441 33.76 -35.80 6.72
CA PHE A 441 33.84 -37.25 6.51
C PHE A 441 33.56 -38.00 7.82
N SER A 442 32.64 -38.96 7.73
CA SER A 442 32.38 -39.96 8.78
C SER A 442 33.62 -40.80 9.16
N GLU A 443 33.64 -41.38 10.37
CA GLU A 443 34.74 -42.21 10.92
C GLU A 443 35.20 -43.34 9.98
N ASN A 444 34.26 -43.98 9.26
CA ASN A 444 34.55 -45.05 8.32
C ASN A 444 35.04 -44.53 6.94
N GLY A 445 34.86 -43.23 6.66
CA GLY A 445 35.17 -42.59 5.40
C GLY A 445 34.18 -42.88 4.26
N GLU A 446 32.98 -43.38 4.56
CA GLU A 446 32.00 -43.79 3.52
C GLU A 446 30.95 -42.72 3.24
N HIS A 447 30.63 -41.89 4.24
CA HIS A 447 29.75 -40.74 4.10
C HIS A 447 30.55 -39.43 4.15
N CYS A 448 30.26 -38.53 3.22
CA CYS A 448 30.89 -37.22 3.06
C CYS A 448 29.80 -36.16 2.83
N ASP A 449 29.71 -35.18 3.72
CA ASP A 449 28.78 -34.05 3.65
C ASP A 449 29.52 -32.73 3.43
N THR A 450 28.78 -31.71 2.97
CA THR A 450 29.27 -30.31 2.92
C THR A 450 28.58 -29.50 4.01
N LEU A 451 29.35 -28.70 4.78
CA LEU A 451 28.79 -27.81 5.81
C LEU A 451 28.13 -26.57 5.17
N ASN A 452 26.94 -26.76 4.60
CA ASN A 452 26.24 -25.76 3.79
C ASN A 452 25.82 -24.48 4.55
N PHE A 453 25.72 -24.52 5.87
CA PHE A 453 25.42 -23.34 6.69
C PHE A 453 26.62 -22.40 6.83
N VAL A 454 27.84 -22.88 6.56
CA VAL A 454 29.08 -22.10 6.61
C VAL A 454 29.27 -21.37 5.27
N PRO A 455 29.70 -20.08 5.25
CA PRO A 455 29.84 -19.32 4.02
C PRO A 455 30.84 -19.92 3.02
N LYS A 456 30.67 -19.60 1.73
CA LYS A 456 31.69 -19.93 0.74
C LYS A 456 32.91 -19.03 0.88
N ASP A 457 34.04 -19.62 1.22
CA ASP A 457 35.37 -19.02 1.33
C ASP A 457 36.45 -20.11 1.23
N ASN A 458 37.71 -19.75 0.97
CA ASN A 458 38.80 -20.73 0.97
C ASN A 458 39.29 -20.89 2.40
N TYR A 459 39.19 -22.11 2.94
CA TYR A 459 39.61 -22.43 4.30
C TYR A 459 41.05 -22.92 4.29
N PHE A 460 41.94 -22.24 5.02
CA PHE A 460 43.39 -22.48 4.99
C PHE A 460 43.93 -23.21 6.22
N SER A 461 43.27 -23.07 7.36
CA SER A 461 43.53 -23.91 8.53
C SER A 461 42.26 -24.19 9.32
N LEU A 462 42.23 -25.35 10.00
CA LEU A 462 41.13 -25.83 10.83
C LEU A 462 41.64 -26.29 12.20
N GLU A 463 41.18 -25.62 13.26
CA GLU A 463 41.39 -26.06 14.65
C GLU A 463 40.10 -26.60 15.25
N LEU A 464 40.19 -27.68 16.03
CA LEU A 464 39.06 -28.27 16.75
C LEU A 464 39.18 -27.98 18.24
N LEU A 465 38.15 -27.34 18.80
CA LEU A 465 38.08 -27.04 20.23
C LEU A 465 37.49 -28.21 21.03
N ASP A 466 37.87 -28.31 22.30
CA ASP A 466 37.45 -29.37 23.23
C ASP A 466 35.92 -29.49 23.41
N ASN A 467 35.18 -28.40 23.15
CA ASN A 467 33.72 -28.30 23.22
C ASN A 467 32.99 -28.85 21.97
N GLY A 468 33.72 -29.15 20.90
CA GLY A 468 33.20 -29.59 19.60
C GLY A 468 32.90 -28.47 18.60
N GLU A 469 33.40 -27.26 18.82
CA GLU A 469 33.39 -26.18 17.82
C GLU A 469 34.62 -26.28 16.88
N ILE A 470 34.47 -25.83 15.64
CA ILE A 470 35.60 -25.65 14.71
C ILE A 470 35.96 -24.17 14.62
N ILE A 471 37.25 -23.86 14.72
CA ILE A 471 37.79 -22.56 14.36
C ILE A 471 38.46 -22.69 12.99
N ALA A 472 37.88 -22.08 11.97
CA ALA A 472 38.32 -22.16 10.59
C ALA A 472 38.82 -20.80 10.09
N ARG A 473 39.96 -20.74 9.41
CA ARG A 473 40.52 -19.49 8.89
C ARG A 473 40.26 -19.33 7.39
N GLY A 474 39.59 -18.24 6.98
CA GLY A 474 39.24 -17.94 5.58
C GLY A 474 39.83 -16.62 5.04
N ASN A 475 39.52 -16.24 3.80
CA ASN A 475 39.86 -14.93 3.24
C ASN A 475 39.01 -13.78 3.80
N LYS A 476 37.83 -14.06 4.36
CA LYS A 476 36.92 -13.04 4.91
C LYS A 476 37.14 -12.79 6.41
N GLY A 477 37.82 -13.69 7.10
CA GLY A 477 38.09 -13.58 8.53
C GLY A 477 38.33 -14.94 9.19
N ILE A 478 38.15 -14.97 10.52
CA ILE A 478 38.24 -16.19 11.33
C ILE A 478 36.82 -16.60 11.69
N TYR A 479 36.47 -17.84 11.39
CA TYR A 479 35.16 -18.42 11.60
C TYR A 479 35.19 -19.26 12.88
N ARG A 480 34.26 -19.00 13.80
CA ARG A 480 33.92 -19.94 14.88
C ARG A 480 32.61 -20.62 14.51
N ILE A 481 32.66 -21.93 14.33
CA ILE A 481 31.59 -22.75 13.76
C ILE A 481 31.08 -23.68 14.86
N ASP A 482 29.84 -23.47 15.30
CA ASP A 482 29.15 -24.40 16.19
C ASP A 482 28.46 -25.48 15.34
N LEU A 483 29.00 -26.70 15.44
CA LEU A 483 28.48 -27.89 14.76
C LEU A 483 27.16 -28.41 15.35
N LYS A 484 26.75 -27.98 16.55
CA LYS A 484 25.50 -28.41 17.20
C LYS A 484 24.34 -27.48 16.88
N GLY A 485 24.59 -26.17 16.88
CA GLY A 485 23.59 -25.14 16.53
C GLY A 485 23.42 -24.89 15.03
N GLU A 486 24.30 -25.45 14.17
CA GLU A 486 24.41 -25.10 12.74
C GLU A 486 24.59 -23.59 12.51
N GLN A 487 25.37 -22.95 13.37
CA GLN A 487 25.65 -21.52 13.35
C GLN A 487 27.15 -21.24 13.24
N TYR A 488 27.49 -20.08 12.69
CA TYR A 488 28.86 -19.59 12.66
C TYR A 488 28.90 -18.12 13.08
N THR A 489 30.00 -17.72 13.72
CA THR A 489 30.36 -16.32 13.98
C THR A 489 31.60 -16.00 13.18
N ILE A 490 31.57 -14.92 12.39
CA ILE A 490 32.77 -14.37 11.75
C ILE A 490 33.38 -13.31 12.66
N TYR A 491 34.66 -13.48 12.98
CA TYR A 491 35.50 -12.45 13.55
C TYR A 491 36.30 -11.82 12.39
N PRO A 492 35.91 -10.63 11.91
CA PRO A 492 36.65 -9.95 10.86
C PRO A 492 38.00 -9.49 11.39
N TYR A 493 39.04 -9.71 10.60
CA TYR A 493 40.37 -9.16 10.82
C TYR A 493 40.66 -8.14 9.70
N GLU A 494 41.20 -6.98 10.04
CA GLU A 494 41.41 -5.90 9.06
C GLU A 494 42.46 -6.32 8.01
N PHE A 495 42.01 -6.69 6.82
CA PHE A 495 42.88 -6.92 5.67
C PHE A 495 43.43 -5.58 5.16
N HIS A 496 44.71 -5.31 5.44
CA HIS A 496 45.40 -4.21 4.78
C HIS A 496 45.36 -4.39 3.25
N ALA A 497 45.04 -3.30 2.54
CA ALA A 497 44.79 -3.29 1.10
C ALA A 497 46.01 -3.66 0.20
N SER A 498 47.16 -3.96 0.80
CA SER A 498 48.34 -4.54 0.15
C SER A 498 48.21 -6.02 -0.19
N GLY A 499 47.28 -6.76 0.44
CA GLY A 499 47.02 -8.18 0.14
C GLY A 499 48.15 -9.15 0.53
N THR A 500 49.00 -8.79 1.51
CA THR A 500 50.22 -9.54 1.85
C THR A 500 50.05 -10.60 2.93
N GLY A 501 48.98 -10.57 3.72
CA GLY A 501 48.63 -11.59 4.71
C GLY A 501 48.10 -12.91 4.13
N ARG A 502 48.87 -13.61 3.28
CA ARG A 502 48.60 -15.04 3.04
C ARG A 502 48.97 -15.79 4.32
N PHE A 503 47.98 -16.38 4.98
CA PHE A 503 48.25 -17.27 6.11
C PHE A 503 48.86 -18.56 5.60
N ARG A 504 49.59 -19.25 6.48
CA ARG A 504 50.19 -20.53 6.18
C ARG A 504 49.16 -21.64 6.33
N ILE A 505 49.17 -22.56 5.37
CA ILE A 505 48.44 -23.83 5.45
C ILE A 505 49.14 -24.70 6.50
N HIS A 506 48.36 -25.35 7.38
CA HIS A 506 48.86 -26.11 8.55
C HIS A 506 49.74 -25.27 9.51
N GLY A 507 49.36 -24.02 9.75
CA GLY A 507 50.13 -23.10 10.59
C GLY A 507 49.35 -22.57 11.78
N SER A 508 48.59 -23.40 12.49
CA SER A 508 47.84 -22.96 13.68
C SER A 508 47.98 -23.91 14.86
N ILE A 509 47.67 -23.40 16.06
CA ILE A 509 47.63 -24.16 17.30
C ILE A 509 46.64 -23.53 18.29
N VAL A 510 45.90 -24.37 19.02
CA VAL A 510 45.14 -23.97 20.21
C VAL A 510 46.01 -24.17 21.45
N LEU A 511 46.31 -23.09 22.16
CA LEU A 511 47.04 -23.12 23.43
C LEU A 511 46.14 -23.57 24.59
N ARG A 512 46.76 -24.10 25.65
CA ARG A 512 46.09 -24.61 26.87
C ARG A 512 45.22 -23.57 27.59
N ASP A 513 45.46 -22.28 27.39
CA ASP A 513 44.65 -21.20 27.97
C ASP A 513 43.52 -20.67 27.06
N GLY A 514 43.32 -21.32 25.89
CA GLY A 514 42.28 -21.01 24.92
C GLY A 514 42.60 -19.85 23.97
N ARG A 515 43.84 -19.35 23.96
CA ARG A 515 44.36 -18.56 22.83
C ARG A 515 44.67 -19.47 21.64
N ILE A 516 44.53 -18.95 20.43
CA ILE A 516 44.81 -19.67 19.18
C ILE A 516 45.81 -18.86 18.38
N LEU A 517 46.90 -19.48 17.92
CA LEU A 517 47.89 -18.84 17.06
C LEU A 517 47.67 -19.23 15.60
N PHE A 518 47.89 -18.29 14.68
CA PHE A 518 47.78 -18.47 13.23
C PHE A 518 48.99 -17.86 12.51
N GLY A 519 49.73 -18.67 11.75
CA GLY A 519 50.92 -18.30 11.01
C GLY A 519 50.61 -17.51 9.75
N THR A 520 51.42 -16.49 9.46
CA THR A 520 51.26 -15.57 8.34
C THR A 520 52.61 -15.26 7.68
N LYS A 521 52.58 -14.64 6.50
CA LYS A 521 53.79 -14.12 5.84
C LYS A 521 54.59 -13.08 6.63
N GLU A 522 53.95 -12.35 7.55
CA GLU A 522 54.55 -11.23 8.29
C GLU A 522 54.74 -11.56 9.78
N GLY A 523 54.69 -12.85 10.13
CA GLY A 523 54.76 -13.38 11.49
C GLY A 523 53.50 -14.18 11.82
N PHE A 524 52.76 -13.83 12.86
CA PHE A 524 51.58 -14.58 13.30
C PHE A 524 50.49 -13.72 13.92
N ILE A 525 49.31 -14.29 14.11
CA ILE A 525 48.14 -13.66 14.72
C ILE A 525 47.72 -14.51 15.93
N VAL A 526 47.32 -13.87 17.02
CA VAL A 526 46.89 -14.51 18.27
C VAL A 526 45.44 -14.18 18.50
N VAL A 527 44.61 -15.17 18.76
CA VAL A 527 43.15 -15.02 18.90
C VAL A 527 42.70 -15.51 20.26
N ASN A 528 42.06 -14.68 21.09
CA ASN A 528 41.57 -15.07 22.40
C ASN A 528 40.04 -15.18 22.42
N LEU A 529 39.52 -16.38 22.14
CA LEU A 529 38.07 -16.63 22.07
C LEU A 529 37.37 -16.66 23.44
N ASN A 530 38.13 -16.65 24.55
CA ASN A 530 37.58 -16.59 25.91
C ASN A 530 37.17 -15.16 26.30
N GLN A 531 37.62 -14.13 25.58
CA GLN A 531 37.11 -12.76 25.73
C GLN A 531 35.93 -12.55 24.78
N LYS A 532 34.75 -12.24 25.33
CA LYS A 532 33.69 -11.62 24.53
C LYS A 532 34.21 -10.27 24.04
N GLY A 533 34.15 -10.02 22.73
CA GLY A 533 34.29 -8.67 22.21
C GLY A 533 33.24 -7.77 22.87
N GLU A 534 33.63 -6.56 23.26
CA GLU A 534 32.68 -5.59 23.82
C GLU A 534 31.58 -5.30 22.80
N GLY A 535 30.32 -5.35 23.25
CA GLY A 535 29.14 -5.07 22.43
C GLY A 535 29.24 -3.67 21.86
N ALA A 536 29.43 -3.58 20.55
CA ALA A 536 30.04 -2.43 19.91
C ALA A 536 29.00 -1.40 19.46
N LYS A 537 28.53 -0.58 20.40
CA LYS A 537 27.57 0.50 20.11
C LYS A 537 28.16 1.55 19.18
N THR A 538 27.43 1.90 18.12
CA THR A 538 27.82 2.93 17.17
C THR A 538 27.94 4.30 17.82
N HIS A 539 28.97 5.07 17.46
CA HIS A 539 29.39 6.25 18.24
C HIS A 539 28.62 7.52 17.86
N HIS A 540 28.13 7.58 16.62
CA HIS A 540 27.20 8.58 16.14
C HIS A 540 26.29 7.91 15.12
N PHE A 541 25.00 8.04 15.36
CA PHE A 541 23.92 7.64 14.47
C PHE A 541 22.96 8.82 14.36
N GLY A 542 22.96 9.43 13.18
CA GLY A 542 22.06 10.53 12.84
C GLY A 542 21.40 10.29 11.49
N VAL A 543 20.26 10.94 11.28
CA VAL A 543 19.58 10.99 9.99
C VAL A 543 19.48 12.45 9.58
N THR A 544 20.03 12.79 8.42
CA THR A 544 19.99 14.15 7.85
C THR A 544 19.22 14.15 6.54
N CYS A 545 18.67 15.30 6.13
CA CYS A 545 18.05 15.48 4.83
C CYS A 545 19.09 16.10 3.88
N GLU A 546 19.38 15.40 2.78
CA GLU A 546 20.33 15.86 1.78
C GLU A 546 19.63 16.74 0.73
N THR A 547 18.53 16.24 0.15
CA THR A 547 17.78 16.98 -0.87
C THR A 547 16.27 16.89 -0.68
N VAL A 548 15.58 17.94 -1.15
CA VAL A 548 14.13 17.98 -1.31
C VAL A 548 13.84 18.42 -2.75
N ASN A 549 13.13 17.57 -3.51
CA ASN A 549 12.98 17.68 -4.97
C ASN A 549 14.31 17.89 -5.71
N SER A 550 15.35 17.12 -5.33
CA SER A 550 16.71 17.21 -5.88
C SER A 550 17.43 18.56 -5.66
N ILE A 551 16.87 19.46 -4.84
CA ILE A 551 17.53 20.70 -4.40
C ILE A 551 18.18 20.43 -3.03
N PRO A 552 19.46 20.79 -2.81
CA PRO A 552 20.12 20.62 -1.52
C PRO A 552 19.33 21.27 -0.38
N TYR A 553 19.10 20.54 0.72
CA TYR A 553 18.25 21.00 1.83
C TYR A 553 18.65 22.40 2.36
N ARG A 554 19.95 22.71 2.38
CA ARG A 554 20.52 24.02 2.81
C ARG A 554 20.05 25.23 1.98
N GLU A 555 19.54 25.00 0.78
CA GLU A 555 19.00 26.04 -0.12
C GLU A 555 17.47 26.14 -0.02
N THR A 556 16.84 25.33 0.84
CA THR A 556 15.39 25.32 1.06
C THR A 556 15.00 26.13 2.30
N ASN A 557 13.77 26.67 2.29
CA ASN A 557 13.16 27.34 3.45
C ASN A 557 12.30 26.37 4.29
N ILE A 558 12.68 25.09 4.36
CA ILE A 558 11.97 24.06 5.12
C ILE A 558 12.44 24.11 6.57
N GLN A 559 11.51 24.05 7.52
CA GLN A 559 11.84 23.96 8.94
C GLN A 559 12.02 22.49 9.35
N GLN A 560 13.13 22.21 10.03
CA GLN A 560 13.41 20.94 10.69
C GLN A 560 13.77 21.22 12.16
N VAL A 561 13.41 20.28 13.04
CA VAL A 561 13.89 20.22 14.43
C VAL A 561 14.97 19.15 14.48
N THR A 562 16.18 19.52 14.91
CA THR A 562 17.29 18.57 15.11
C THR A 562 17.54 18.29 16.59
N ASP A 563 18.15 17.15 16.90
CA ASP A 563 18.76 16.87 18.18
C ASP A 563 20.11 17.62 18.37
N GLU A 564 20.72 17.47 19.54
CA GLU A 564 22.02 18.08 19.88
C GLU A 564 23.18 17.61 18.99
N ASN A 565 23.02 16.49 18.28
CA ASN A 565 24.00 15.92 17.37
C ASN A 565 23.76 16.32 15.91
N GLY A 566 22.68 17.08 15.62
CA GLY A 566 22.29 17.49 14.26
C GLY A 566 21.41 16.48 13.51
N SER A 567 21.00 15.38 14.13
CA SER A 567 20.04 14.44 13.54
C SER A 567 18.64 15.06 13.53
N ILE A 568 17.87 14.87 12.45
CA ILE A 568 16.47 15.32 12.40
C ILE A 568 15.64 14.52 13.42
N LYS A 569 14.72 15.20 14.10
CA LYS A 569 13.60 14.61 14.87
C LYS A 569 12.27 14.84 14.17
N GLU A 570 12.05 16.06 13.69
CA GLU A 570 10.79 16.47 13.06
C GLU A 570 11.06 17.31 11.81
N MET A 571 10.31 17.06 10.75
CA MET A 571 10.37 17.82 9.50
C MET A 571 8.96 18.05 8.96
N THR A 572 8.64 19.30 8.59
CA THR A 572 7.36 19.66 7.96
C THR A 572 7.59 20.14 6.53
N VAL A 573 7.08 19.38 5.56
CA VAL A 573 7.20 19.68 4.13
C VAL A 573 5.86 20.06 3.50
N LYS A 574 5.89 20.78 2.38
CA LYS A 574 4.69 21.15 1.63
C LYS A 574 4.35 20.06 0.61
N TYR A 575 3.08 19.93 0.25
CA TYR A 575 2.59 18.98 -0.77
C TYR A 575 3.40 18.91 -2.09
N GLY A 576 4.01 20.01 -2.52
CA GLY A 576 4.85 20.05 -3.73
C GLY A 576 6.33 19.75 -3.50
N GLN A 577 6.72 19.30 -2.31
CA GLN A 577 8.09 19.10 -1.84
C GLN A 577 8.23 17.70 -1.20
N THR A 578 7.83 16.67 -1.95
CA THR A 578 7.58 15.31 -1.45
C THR A 578 8.56 14.26 -1.97
N ASP A 579 9.51 14.67 -2.81
CA ASP A 579 10.67 13.84 -3.16
C ASP A 579 11.78 14.14 -2.14
N LEU A 580 12.01 13.21 -1.21
CA LEU A 580 12.89 13.40 -0.06
C LEU A 580 14.05 12.40 -0.10
N THR A 581 15.28 12.92 -0.09
CA THR A 581 16.49 12.14 0.13
C THR A 581 16.98 12.37 1.55
N PHE A 582 16.93 11.32 2.37
CA PHE A 582 17.61 11.28 3.66
C PHE A 582 18.95 10.55 3.53
N ARG A 583 19.95 10.97 4.30
CA ARG A 583 21.22 10.27 4.47
C ARG A 583 21.34 9.77 5.90
N VAL A 584 21.82 8.54 6.04
CA VAL A 584 22.16 7.97 7.35
C VAL A 584 23.62 8.30 7.68
N ASP A 585 23.81 9.26 8.56
CA ASP A 585 25.11 9.69 9.05
C ASP A 585 25.56 8.80 10.21
N LEU A 586 26.40 7.82 9.87
CA LEU A 586 26.94 6.82 10.78
C LEU A 586 28.46 6.90 10.87
N VAL A 587 28.96 7.17 12.07
CA VAL A 587 30.39 7.10 12.37
C VAL A 587 30.70 5.72 12.92
N ASN A 588 31.11 4.81 12.01
CA ASN A 588 31.60 3.49 12.40
C ASN A 588 33.08 3.58 12.80
N TYR A 589 33.39 3.03 13.97
CA TYR A 589 34.75 2.85 14.46
C TYR A 589 35.10 1.36 14.66
N PHE A 590 34.24 0.44 14.23
CA PHE A 590 34.45 -1.00 14.34
C PHE A 590 34.80 -1.63 12.98
N PRO A 591 35.57 -2.73 12.97
CA PRO A 591 35.88 -3.46 11.74
C PRO A 591 34.71 -4.30 11.21
N LYS A 592 33.66 -4.50 12.02
CA LYS A 592 32.40 -5.11 11.59
C LYS A 592 31.61 -4.14 10.70
N GLU A 593 31.01 -4.68 9.65
CA GLU A 593 30.03 -3.99 8.82
C GLU A 593 28.78 -3.65 9.64
N ILE A 594 28.29 -2.41 9.48
CA ILE A 594 27.00 -1.96 10.02
C ILE A 594 25.96 -2.19 8.94
N ILE A 595 24.97 -3.02 9.24
CA ILE A 595 23.74 -3.12 8.45
C ILE A 595 22.81 -1.99 8.90
N CYS A 596 22.26 -1.28 7.93
CA CYS A 596 21.35 -0.17 8.16
C CYS A 596 20.02 -0.53 7.50
N GLU A 597 18.92 -0.34 8.21
CA GLU A 597 17.58 -0.58 7.67
C GLU A 597 16.65 0.57 7.98
N TYR A 598 15.60 0.72 7.18
CA TYR A 598 14.58 1.73 7.39
C TYR A 598 13.17 1.18 7.15
N GLN A 599 12.19 1.84 7.74
CA GLN A 599 10.76 1.57 7.65
C GLN A 599 10.03 2.91 7.70
N LEU A 600 9.03 3.12 6.84
CA LEU A 600 8.23 4.36 6.84
C LEU A 600 6.80 4.02 7.25
N GLU A 601 6.52 4.18 8.54
CA GLU A 601 5.18 3.98 9.11
C GLU A 601 4.20 4.94 8.43
N GLY A 602 3.05 4.40 8.00
CA GLY A 602 2.06 5.10 7.18
C GLY A 602 2.24 4.92 5.66
N LEU A 603 3.33 4.31 5.19
CA LEU A 603 3.50 3.89 3.79
C LEU A 603 3.79 2.39 3.64
N SER A 604 4.65 1.81 4.49
CA SER A 604 5.01 0.39 4.45
C SER A 604 5.54 -0.10 5.80
N ASP A 605 4.95 -1.19 6.30
CA ASP A 605 5.31 -1.81 7.58
C ASP A 605 6.51 -2.78 7.46
N LYS A 606 7.21 -2.83 6.31
CA LYS A 606 8.39 -3.69 6.12
C LYS A 606 9.70 -2.92 6.24
N TRP A 607 10.61 -3.44 7.06
CA TRP A 607 12.01 -3.04 7.08
C TRP A 607 12.67 -3.32 5.72
N THR A 608 13.48 -2.38 5.26
CA THR A 608 14.23 -2.44 4.00
C THR A 608 15.67 -2.03 4.27
N GLU A 609 16.65 -2.78 3.75
CA GLU A 609 18.06 -2.44 3.89
C GLU A 609 18.40 -1.14 3.12
N VAL A 610 19.22 -0.28 3.72
CA VAL A 610 19.69 0.97 3.11
C VAL A 610 20.83 0.64 2.14
N ASN A 611 20.82 1.28 0.97
CA ASN A 611 21.90 1.14 -0.02
C ASN A 611 23.28 1.56 0.54
N SER A 612 24.34 1.12 -0.13
CA SER A 612 25.74 1.38 0.26
C SER A 612 26.15 2.87 0.23
N ASP A 613 25.39 3.73 -0.45
CA ASP A 613 25.53 5.20 -0.41
C ASP A 613 24.89 5.84 0.86
N ARG A 614 24.24 5.02 1.69
CA ARG A 614 23.44 5.38 2.87
C ARG A 614 22.30 6.34 2.56
N GLY A 615 21.83 6.35 1.31
CA GLY A 615 20.71 7.16 0.84
C GLY A 615 19.38 6.42 1.01
N ILE A 616 18.43 7.07 1.68
CA ILE A 616 17.03 6.65 1.74
C ILE A 616 16.23 7.63 0.89
N ASN A 617 15.69 7.14 -0.23
CA ASN A 617 14.96 7.96 -1.19
C ASN A 617 13.47 7.63 -1.17
N PHE A 618 12.65 8.66 -0.94
CA PHE A 618 11.21 8.59 -1.11
C PHE A 618 10.78 9.52 -2.23
N SER A 619 9.87 9.05 -3.09
CA SER A 619 9.27 9.85 -4.15
C SER A 619 7.76 9.96 -3.92
N PHE A 620 7.22 11.16 -4.13
CA PHE A 620 5.78 11.42 -4.11
C PHE A 620 5.03 10.94 -2.84
N ILE A 621 5.57 11.21 -1.64
CA ILE A 621 4.86 10.92 -0.38
C ILE A 621 3.52 11.71 -0.34
N PRO A 622 2.36 11.07 -0.11
CA PRO A 622 1.08 11.76 0.02
C PRO A 622 1.02 12.72 1.22
N SER A 623 -0.02 13.57 1.27
CA SER A 623 -0.26 14.43 2.44
C SER A 623 -0.70 13.59 3.66
N GLY A 624 0.07 13.64 4.74
CA GLY A 624 -0.14 12.83 5.93
C GLY A 624 0.94 13.07 6.98
N SER A 625 0.87 12.30 8.06
CA SER A 625 1.93 12.21 9.08
C SER A 625 2.55 10.81 8.97
N TYR A 626 3.87 10.76 8.89
CA TYR A 626 4.65 9.54 8.73
C TYR A 626 5.76 9.49 9.78
N VAL A 627 6.19 8.29 10.16
CA VAL A 627 7.36 8.08 11.01
C VAL A 627 8.37 7.28 10.23
N LEU A 628 9.52 7.88 9.94
CA LEU A 628 10.66 7.18 9.36
C LEU A 628 11.48 6.59 10.51
N HIS A 629 11.31 5.29 10.75
CA HIS A 629 12.20 4.53 11.61
C HIS A 629 13.44 4.17 10.81
N VAL A 630 14.61 4.46 11.34
CA VAL A 630 15.89 3.95 10.84
C VAL A 630 16.54 3.17 11.97
N ARG A 631 17.01 1.95 11.70
CA ARG A 631 17.77 1.15 12.67
C ARG A 631 19.13 0.78 12.10
N ASN A 632 20.12 0.64 12.97
CA ASN A 632 21.43 0.16 12.59
C ASN A 632 21.97 -0.84 13.62
N TYR A 633 22.65 -1.87 13.13
CA TYR A 633 23.25 -2.92 13.96
C TYR A 633 24.49 -3.48 13.28
N LEU A 634 25.39 -4.08 14.07
CA LEU A 634 26.55 -4.78 13.54
C LEU A 634 26.14 -6.16 13.01
N SER A 635 26.79 -6.60 11.94
CA SER A 635 26.56 -7.94 11.38
C SER A 635 26.66 -9.02 12.47
N GLY A 636 25.56 -9.78 12.64
CA GLY A 636 25.37 -10.81 13.66
C GLY A 636 24.83 -10.35 15.02
N GLU A 637 24.49 -9.06 15.21
CA GLU A 637 24.07 -8.48 16.50
C GLU A 637 22.74 -7.69 16.41
N GLU A 638 21.74 -8.20 15.65
CA GLU A 638 20.47 -7.49 15.39
C GLU A 638 19.70 -7.09 16.67
N GLU A 639 19.75 -7.91 17.73
CA GLU A 639 19.12 -7.61 19.04
C GLU A 639 19.68 -6.35 19.72
N SER A 640 20.84 -5.85 19.26
CA SER A 640 21.50 -4.65 19.81
C SER A 640 21.20 -3.35 19.04
N ALA A 641 20.32 -3.40 18.04
CA ALA A 641 20.08 -2.30 17.12
C ALA A 641 19.74 -0.96 17.80
N GLU A 642 20.44 0.12 17.44
CA GLU A 642 20.01 1.48 17.79
C GLU A 642 19.00 1.96 16.76
N VAL A 643 17.87 2.51 17.23
CA VAL A 643 16.76 3.00 16.40
C VAL A 643 16.65 4.53 16.54
N ARG A 644 16.33 5.20 15.43
CA ARG A 644 16.07 6.64 15.35
C ARG A 644 14.81 6.89 14.54
N ASP A 645 13.92 7.68 15.11
CA ASP A 645 12.62 8.00 14.54
C ASP A 645 12.62 9.45 14.04
N VAL A 646 12.18 9.66 12.81
CA VAL A 646 12.02 10.98 12.19
C VAL A 646 10.56 11.21 11.83
N GLN A 647 9.90 12.15 12.51
CA GLN A 647 8.53 12.55 12.23
C GLN A 647 8.48 13.40 10.95
N ILE A 648 7.78 12.92 9.91
CA ILE A 648 7.63 13.63 8.63
C ILE A 648 6.17 14.03 8.47
N THR A 649 5.90 15.34 8.49
CA THR A 649 4.56 15.90 8.25
C THR A 649 4.48 16.51 6.86
N VAL A 650 3.70 15.90 5.97
CA VAL A 650 3.44 16.42 4.61
C VAL A 650 2.14 17.22 4.63
N LEU A 651 2.26 18.55 4.61
CA LEU A 651 1.11 19.45 4.63
C LEU A 651 0.23 19.24 3.39
N PRO A 652 -1.11 19.20 3.55
CA PRO A 652 -2.02 19.10 2.42
C PRO A 652 -1.89 20.33 1.50
N PRO A 653 -2.18 20.19 0.20
CA PRO A 653 -2.09 21.31 -0.72
C PRO A 653 -3.13 22.37 -0.35
N TRP A 654 -2.84 23.63 -0.69
CA TRP A 654 -3.69 24.77 -0.32
C TRP A 654 -5.15 24.60 -0.75
N TRP A 655 -5.41 23.92 -1.88
CA TRP A 655 -6.76 23.61 -2.36
C TRP A 655 -7.53 22.50 -1.60
N GLN A 656 -6.86 21.74 -0.73
CA GLN A 656 -7.52 20.77 0.16
C GLN A 656 -7.78 21.32 1.57
N THR A 657 -7.24 22.50 1.90
CA THR A 657 -7.45 23.16 3.20
C THR A 657 -8.91 23.52 3.45
N ILE A 658 -9.31 23.57 4.71
CA ILE A 658 -10.68 23.92 5.12
C ILE A 658 -11.04 25.34 4.64
N TRP A 659 -10.13 26.30 4.78
CA TRP A 659 -10.35 27.68 4.33
C TRP A 659 -10.51 27.80 2.81
N PHE A 660 -9.79 27.01 2.01
CA PHE A 660 -10.03 26.99 0.57
C PHE A 660 -11.32 26.26 0.20
N LYS A 661 -11.70 25.18 0.89
CA LYS A 661 -13.00 24.51 0.67
C LYS A 661 -14.16 25.44 1.00
N ILE A 662 -14.09 26.18 2.12
CA ILE A 662 -15.05 27.23 2.48
C ILE A 662 -15.01 28.36 1.43
N GLY A 663 -13.81 28.83 1.06
CA GLY A 663 -13.61 29.89 0.09
C GLY A 663 -14.15 29.53 -1.30
N THR A 664 -13.95 28.31 -1.79
CA THR A 664 -14.52 27.84 -3.07
C THR A 664 -16.00 27.52 -2.96
N SER A 665 -16.51 27.07 -1.82
CA SER A 665 -17.95 26.92 -1.59
C SER A 665 -18.65 28.28 -1.56
N LEU A 666 -18.02 29.29 -0.95
CA LEU A 666 -18.48 30.69 -0.96
C LEU A 666 -18.33 31.33 -2.33
N LEU A 667 -17.24 31.07 -3.05
CA LEU A 667 -17.03 31.60 -4.40
C LEU A 667 -17.95 30.88 -5.40
N LEU A 668 -18.29 29.61 -5.19
CA LEU A 668 -19.32 28.88 -5.94
C LEU A 668 -20.72 29.37 -5.58
N ALA A 669 -21.03 29.64 -4.30
CA ALA A 669 -22.30 30.24 -3.88
C ALA A 669 -22.43 31.69 -4.37
N LEU A 670 -21.33 32.45 -4.42
CA LEU A 670 -21.25 33.77 -5.03
C LEU A 670 -21.34 33.67 -6.55
N LEU A 671 -20.71 32.68 -7.19
CA LEU A 671 -20.77 32.47 -8.63
C LEU A 671 -22.18 32.03 -9.03
N ILE A 672 -22.80 31.10 -8.31
CA ILE A 672 -24.22 30.73 -8.47
C ILE A 672 -25.09 31.94 -8.16
N GLY A 673 -24.85 32.68 -7.08
CA GLY A 673 -25.59 33.91 -6.73
C GLY A 673 -25.40 35.06 -7.73
N THR A 674 -24.26 35.10 -8.44
CA THR A 674 -23.92 36.11 -9.46
C THR A 674 -24.36 35.64 -10.84
N ILE A 675 -24.35 34.34 -11.14
CA ILE A 675 -24.99 33.74 -12.31
C ILE A 675 -26.50 33.89 -12.15
N LEU A 676 -27.08 33.65 -10.98
CA LEU A 676 -28.48 33.89 -10.68
C LEU A 676 -28.78 35.39 -10.70
N ASN A 677 -27.95 36.28 -10.16
CA ASN A 677 -28.17 37.73 -10.28
C ASN A 677 -27.93 38.27 -11.70
N LEU A 678 -27.00 37.72 -12.48
CA LEU A 678 -26.78 38.07 -13.89
C LEU A 678 -27.81 37.40 -14.79
N ARG A 679 -28.36 36.26 -14.41
CA ARG A 679 -29.54 35.62 -15.03
C ARG A 679 -30.77 36.42 -14.68
N ILE A 680 -30.96 36.90 -13.45
CA ILE A 680 -32.05 37.80 -13.05
C ILE A 680 -31.87 39.19 -13.67
N ARG A 681 -30.65 39.70 -13.86
CA ARG A 681 -30.38 40.98 -14.53
C ARG A 681 -30.41 40.87 -16.05
N ARG A 682 -29.99 39.75 -16.65
CA ARG A 682 -30.27 39.42 -18.06
C ARG A 682 -31.75 39.21 -18.24
N LEU A 683 -32.40 38.31 -17.51
CA LEU A 683 -33.85 38.15 -17.53
C LEU A 683 -34.59 39.44 -17.22
N LYS A 684 -34.09 40.39 -16.40
CA LYS A 684 -34.70 41.73 -16.23
C LYS A 684 -34.39 42.71 -17.35
N LYS A 685 -33.19 42.68 -17.96
CA LYS A 685 -32.81 43.56 -19.07
C LYS A 685 -33.40 43.07 -20.39
N GLU A 686 -33.36 41.77 -20.62
CA GLU A 686 -34.21 41.04 -21.55
C GLU A 686 -35.66 41.34 -21.20
N GLN A 687 -36.21 41.10 -20.01
CA GLN A 687 -37.61 41.47 -19.70
C GLN A 687 -37.91 42.96 -19.83
N ILE A 688 -36.95 43.89 -19.84
CA ILE A 688 -37.19 45.33 -20.11
C ILE A 688 -37.11 45.60 -21.62
N GLU A 689 -36.06 45.17 -22.32
CA GLU A 689 -35.93 45.25 -23.79
C GLU A 689 -37.00 44.41 -24.51
N LEU A 690 -37.51 43.38 -23.83
CA LEU A 690 -38.62 42.46 -24.13
C LEU A 690 -39.81 42.75 -23.21
N GLN A 691 -39.90 43.94 -22.59
CA GLN A 691 -41.14 44.64 -22.18
C GLN A 691 -41.35 45.89 -23.04
N GLU A 692 -40.32 46.41 -23.69
CA GLU A 692 -40.38 47.44 -24.73
C GLU A 692 -40.63 46.78 -26.08
N LYS A 693 -39.80 45.80 -26.47
CA LYS A 693 -40.16 44.93 -27.60
C LYS A 693 -41.43 44.16 -27.33
N VAL A 694 -41.84 43.92 -26.08
CA VAL A 694 -43.21 43.42 -25.81
C VAL A 694 -44.23 44.56 -25.78
N LYS A 695 -43.97 45.78 -25.33
CA LYS A 695 -44.95 46.87 -25.56
C LYS A 695 -45.19 47.16 -27.04
N GLU A 696 -44.24 46.82 -27.90
CA GLU A 696 -44.43 46.81 -29.35
C GLU A 696 -45.03 45.47 -29.82
N ARG A 697 -44.37 44.33 -29.58
CA ARG A 697 -44.81 42.97 -29.94
C ARG A 697 -45.90 42.36 -29.07
N THR A 698 -46.52 43.06 -28.16
CA THR A 698 -47.79 42.75 -27.47
C THR A 698 -48.73 43.94 -27.47
N HIS A 699 -48.39 45.06 -28.10
CA HIS A 699 -49.44 45.71 -28.85
C HIS A 699 -49.74 44.85 -30.10
N GLU A 700 -48.70 44.49 -30.86
CA GLU A 700 -48.79 43.65 -32.06
C GLU A 700 -49.15 42.17 -31.75
N LEU A 701 -48.67 41.54 -30.65
CA LEU A 701 -49.18 40.24 -30.16
C LEU A 701 -50.18 40.31 -28.99
N ASP A 702 -50.68 41.43 -28.47
CA ASP A 702 -52.00 41.35 -27.78
C ASP A 702 -53.12 41.65 -28.77
N GLU A 703 -52.87 42.33 -29.90
CA GLU A 703 -53.73 42.17 -31.08
C GLU A 703 -53.62 40.74 -31.63
N LYS A 704 -52.42 40.26 -32.02
CA LYS A 704 -52.26 38.91 -32.58
C LYS A 704 -52.47 37.77 -31.58
N ASN A 705 -52.28 37.92 -30.27
CA ASN A 705 -52.65 36.89 -29.26
C ASN A 705 -54.00 37.15 -28.59
N ALA A 706 -54.65 38.31 -28.68
CA ALA A 706 -56.11 38.31 -28.45
C ALA A 706 -56.75 37.54 -29.60
N GLU A 707 -56.35 37.80 -30.85
CA GLU A 707 -56.76 37.01 -32.01
C GLU A 707 -56.38 35.53 -31.87
N LEU A 708 -55.12 35.19 -31.54
CA LEU A 708 -54.67 33.79 -31.42
C LEU A 708 -55.08 33.10 -30.12
N ARG A 709 -55.27 33.80 -28.98
CA ARG A 709 -55.87 33.19 -27.78
C ARG A 709 -57.38 33.06 -27.93
N LEU A 710 -58.08 34.00 -28.58
CA LEU A 710 -59.46 33.75 -28.99
C LEU A 710 -59.51 32.54 -29.92
N VAL A 711 -58.66 32.44 -30.95
CA VAL A 711 -58.66 31.28 -31.87
C VAL A 711 -58.18 29.97 -31.22
N LEU A 712 -57.23 29.99 -30.28
CA LEU A 712 -56.74 28.77 -29.59
C LEU A 712 -57.63 28.36 -28.42
N GLN A 713 -58.16 29.32 -27.66
CA GLN A 713 -59.16 29.06 -26.65
C GLN A 713 -60.48 28.68 -27.31
N ASP A 714 -60.88 29.29 -28.44
CA ASP A 714 -61.98 28.81 -29.28
C ASP A 714 -61.67 27.46 -29.90
N LYS A 715 -60.40 27.09 -30.20
CA LYS A 715 -60.06 25.76 -30.73
C LYS A 715 -60.10 24.69 -29.65
N ASP A 716 -59.51 24.90 -28.49
CA ASP A 716 -59.52 23.94 -27.39
C ASP A 716 -60.91 23.89 -26.73
N ARG A 717 -61.64 25.02 -26.69
CA ARG A 717 -63.09 25.06 -26.42
C ARG A 717 -63.87 24.40 -27.54
N LEU A 718 -63.55 24.55 -28.83
CA LEU A 718 -64.20 23.82 -29.92
C LEU A 718 -64.00 22.33 -29.72
N ILE A 719 -62.80 21.86 -29.38
CA ILE A 719 -62.55 20.43 -29.21
C ILE A 719 -63.30 19.91 -27.99
N SER A 720 -63.37 20.67 -26.89
CA SER A 720 -64.15 20.31 -25.70
C SER A 720 -65.67 20.37 -25.93
N VAL A 721 -66.16 21.40 -26.63
CA VAL A 721 -67.58 21.63 -26.95
C VAL A 721 -68.04 20.69 -28.06
N ILE A 722 -67.30 20.48 -29.14
CA ILE A 722 -67.62 19.48 -30.18
C ILE A 722 -67.54 18.06 -29.60
N ALA A 723 -66.59 17.76 -28.70
CA ALA A 723 -66.59 16.47 -28.02
C ALA A 723 -67.83 16.29 -27.14
N HIS A 724 -68.33 17.34 -26.49
CA HIS A 724 -69.55 17.32 -25.69
C HIS A 724 -70.81 17.22 -26.59
N ASP A 725 -70.95 18.14 -27.53
CA ASP A 725 -72.08 18.33 -28.44
C ASP A 725 -72.20 17.25 -29.53
N LEU A 726 -71.17 16.43 -29.78
CA LEU A 726 -71.30 15.18 -30.55
C LEU A 726 -71.60 13.99 -29.65
N LYS A 727 -71.02 13.93 -28.45
CA LYS A 727 -71.17 12.80 -27.50
C LYS A 727 -72.61 12.64 -27.02
N ASN A 728 -73.28 13.73 -26.67
CA ASN A 728 -74.65 13.71 -26.15
C ASN A 728 -75.68 13.25 -27.20
N PRO A 729 -75.76 13.82 -28.42
CA PRO A 729 -76.70 13.34 -29.44
C PRO A 729 -76.32 11.96 -30.00
N MET A 730 -75.04 11.59 -30.10
CA MET A 730 -74.67 10.22 -30.50
C MET A 730 -75.13 9.19 -29.46
N PHE A 731 -75.00 9.49 -28.17
CA PHE A 731 -75.53 8.64 -27.09
C PHE A 731 -77.05 8.53 -27.17
N ALA A 732 -77.75 9.63 -27.43
CA ALA A 732 -79.21 9.63 -27.61
C ALA A 732 -79.66 8.85 -28.86
N ILE A 733 -78.93 8.92 -29.98
CA ILE A 733 -79.21 8.17 -31.21
C ILE A 733 -79.00 6.66 -30.99
N VAL A 734 -77.89 6.25 -30.38
CA VAL A 734 -77.63 4.82 -30.08
C VAL A 734 -78.66 4.30 -29.09
N GLY A 735 -78.94 5.01 -27.99
CA GLY A 735 -79.95 4.61 -27.00
C GLY A 735 -81.37 4.52 -27.58
N THR A 736 -81.77 5.41 -28.49
CA THR A 736 -83.09 5.30 -29.15
C THR A 736 -83.16 4.18 -30.18
N LEU A 737 -82.07 3.85 -30.87
CA LEU A 737 -81.99 2.66 -31.72
C LEU A 737 -82.01 1.36 -30.89
N GLU A 738 -81.35 1.33 -29.74
CA GLU A 738 -81.38 0.20 -28.78
C GLU A 738 -82.81 -0.03 -28.26
N GLN A 739 -83.52 1.04 -27.89
CA GLN A 739 -84.93 1.01 -27.48
C GLN A 739 -85.86 0.46 -28.58
N LEU A 740 -85.56 0.71 -29.86
CA LEU A 740 -86.34 0.18 -31.00
C LEU A 740 -86.02 -1.29 -31.28
N ASN A 741 -84.76 -1.71 -31.14
CA ASN A 741 -84.33 -3.10 -31.32
C ASN A 741 -84.86 -4.03 -30.20
N ASN A 742 -85.04 -3.52 -28.98
CA ASN A 742 -85.52 -4.27 -27.82
C ASN A 742 -87.06 -4.31 -27.65
N LYS A 743 -87.84 -3.80 -28.62
CA LYS A 743 -89.31 -3.99 -28.65
C LYS A 743 -89.66 -5.22 -29.49
N GLU A 744 -90.49 -6.10 -28.95
CA GLU A 744 -91.17 -7.13 -29.75
C GLU A 744 -92.18 -6.48 -30.70
N ILE A 745 -91.74 -6.22 -31.92
CA ILE A 745 -92.58 -5.73 -33.01
C ILE A 745 -92.74 -6.87 -34.03
N GLU A 746 -93.97 -7.20 -34.41
CA GLU A 746 -94.27 -7.97 -35.62
C GLU A 746 -93.98 -7.09 -36.85
N ALA A 747 -92.74 -7.15 -37.33
CA ALA A 747 -92.26 -6.40 -38.48
C ALA A 747 -91.37 -7.30 -39.35
N ASP A 748 -91.31 -6.96 -40.64
CA ASP A 748 -90.60 -7.74 -41.67
C ASP A 748 -89.13 -7.99 -41.31
N SER A 749 -88.66 -9.17 -41.73
CA SER A 749 -87.29 -9.65 -41.57
C SER A 749 -86.23 -8.68 -42.11
N GLU A 750 -86.54 -7.98 -43.19
CA GLU A 750 -85.67 -6.94 -43.77
C GLU A 750 -85.60 -5.70 -42.87
N TYR A 751 -86.72 -5.22 -42.34
CA TYR A 751 -86.76 -4.05 -41.45
C TYR A 751 -85.97 -4.28 -40.15
N LYS A 752 -86.12 -5.47 -39.53
CA LYS A 752 -85.33 -5.85 -38.35
C LYS A 752 -83.82 -5.96 -38.65
N ARG A 753 -83.45 -6.32 -39.88
CA ARG A 753 -82.06 -6.35 -40.33
C ARG A 753 -81.51 -4.94 -40.53
N THR A 754 -82.20 -4.09 -41.29
CA THR A 754 -81.79 -2.69 -41.53
C THR A 754 -81.64 -1.92 -40.21
N LEU A 755 -82.57 -2.08 -39.27
CA LEU A 755 -82.50 -1.40 -37.98
C LEU A 755 -81.27 -1.84 -37.15
N ARG A 756 -80.92 -3.13 -37.22
CA ARG A 756 -79.72 -3.68 -36.58
C ARG A 756 -78.43 -3.23 -37.26
N ASP A 757 -78.41 -3.15 -38.59
CA ASP A 757 -77.29 -2.64 -39.37
C ASP A 757 -77.04 -1.13 -39.10
N VAL A 758 -78.12 -0.34 -38.94
CA VAL A 758 -78.04 1.09 -38.55
C VAL A 758 -77.57 1.26 -37.10
N HIS A 759 -78.07 0.46 -36.15
CA HIS A 759 -77.58 0.44 -34.76
C HIS A 759 -76.07 0.16 -34.72
N GLN A 760 -75.63 -0.93 -35.36
CA GLN A 760 -74.23 -1.33 -35.40
C GLN A 760 -73.34 -0.30 -36.11
N SER A 761 -73.86 0.41 -37.11
CA SER A 761 -73.16 1.52 -37.77
C SER A 761 -73.00 2.74 -36.83
N ALA A 762 -74.04 3.11 -36.09
CA ALA A 762 -74.00 4.22 -35.13
C ALA A 762 -73.04 3.91 -33.96
N GLU A 763 -73.09 2.70 -33.43
CA GLU A 763 -72.19 2.19 -32.38
C GLU A 763 -70.73 2.15 -32.85
N THR A 764 -70.46 1.73 -34.09
CA THR A 764 -69.12 1.75 -34.68
C THR A 764 -68.59 3.19 -34.79
N LEU A 765 -69.44 4.13 -35.20
CA LEU A 765 -69.08 5.55 -35.36
C LEU A 765 -68.81 6.21 -34.00
N GLN A 766 -69.59 5.88 -32.97
CA GLN A 766 -69.36 6.30 -31.58
C GLN A 766 -68.01 5.77 -31.04
N ASN A 767 -67.69 4.49 -31.27
CA ASN A 767 -66.45 3.88 -30.83
C ASN A 767 -65.20 4.46 -31.52
N GLU A 768 -65.26 4.74 -32.82
CA GLU A 768 -64.15 5.40 -33.54
C GLU A 768 -63.97 6.86 -33.09
N MET A 769 -65.06 7.57 -32.73
CA MET A 769 -64.97 8.91 -32.13
C MET A 769 -64.23 8.90 -30.79
N VAL A 770 -64.52 7.92 -29.91
CA VAL A 770 -63.82 7.76 -28.62
C VAL A 770 -62.33 7.49 -28.85
N ARG A 771 -61.98 6.57 -29.76
CA ARG A 771 -60.57 6.26 -30.10
C ARG A 771 -59.80 7.46 -30.63
N LEU A 772 -60.45 8.33 -31.41
CA LEU A 772 -59.87 9.59 -31.91
C LEU A 772 -59.56 10.57 -30.77
N LEU A 773 -60.45 10.66 -29.78
CA LEU A 773 -60.30 11.52 -28.60
C LEU A 773 -59.23 10.99 -27.63
N GLU A 774 -59.17 9.67 -27.40
CA GLU A 774 -58.09 9.03 -26.64
C GLU A 774 -56.72 9.26 -27.27
N TRP A 775 -56.60 9.09 -28.60
CA TRP A 775 -55.36 9.38 -29.33
C TRP A 775 -54.93 10.85 -29.23
N ALA A 776 -55.90 11.78 -29.24
CA ALA A 776 -55.63 13.20 -29.06
C ALA A 776 -55.13 13.53 -27.63
N LYS A 777 -55.65 12.85 -26.60
CA LYS A 777 -55.19 12.98 -25.20
C LYS A 777 -53.82 12.32 -24.97
N ALA A 778 -53.57 11.13 -25.51
CA ALA A 778 -52.36 10.33 -25.29
C ALA A 778 -51.04 11.01 -25.75
N LYS A 779 -51.12 12.10 -26.54
CA LYS A 779 -49.96 12.95 -26.90
C LYS A 779 -49.60 14.02 -25.87
N LYS A 780 -50.40 14.24 -24.82
CA LYS A 780 -50.20 15.31 -23.82
C LYS A 780 -49.60 14.83 -22.48
N GLU A 781 -49.73 13.55 -22.11
CA GLU A 781 -49.37 13.05 -20.76
C GLU A 781 -48.59 11.72 -20.78
N GLU A 782 -47.75 11.49 -19.78
CA GLU A 782 -46.95 10.28 -19.63
C GLU A 782 -47.79 9.11 -19.08
N ILE A 783 -48.24 8.21 -19.95
CA ILE A 783 -48.96 6.98 -19.54
C ILE A 783 -48.08 6.12 -18.61
N GLU A 784 -48.50 5.97 -17.36
CA GLU A 784 -47.87 5.15 -16.31
C GLU A 784 -47.92 3.65 -16.68
N CYS A 785 -46.80 2.93 -16.50
CA CYS A 785 -46.64 1.54 -16.95
C CYS A 785 -46.38 0.60 -15.75
N LYS A 786 -47.27 -0.39 -15.52
CA LYS A 786 -47.18 -1.30 -14.37
C LYS A 786 -46.79 -2.70 -14.82
N HIS A 787 -45.55 -3.09 -14.58
CA HIS A 787 -45.02 -4.39 -15.00
C HIS A 787 -45.42 -5.51 -14.01
N GLU A 788 -45.89 -6.63 -14.53
CA GLU A 788 -46.33 -7.80 -13.77
C GLU A 788 -45.96 -9.12 -14.48
N ASP A 789 -46.01 -10.24 -13.75
CA ASP A 789 -45.68 -11.58 -14.26
C ASP A 789 -46.86 -12.20 -15.05
N VAL A 790 -46.85 -12.09 -16.38
CA VAL A 790 -47.93 -12.57 -17.25
C VAL A 790 -47.62 -13.96 -17.82
N ASN A 791 -48.52 -14.93 -17.61
CA ASN A 791 -48.47 -16.23 -18.29
C ASN A 791 -48.92 -16.08 -19.76
N VAL A 792 -47.93 -16.08 -20.66
CA VAL A 792 -48.13 -15.85 -22.11
C VAL A 792 -48.97 -16.96 -22.77
N GLY A 793 -48.84 -18.21 -22.32
CA GLY A 793 -49.61 -19.35 -22.84
C GLY A 793 -51.11 -19.18 -22.62
N ASN A 794 -51.51 -18.87 -21.38
CA ASN A 794 -52.91 -18.59 -21.03
C ASN A 794 -53.44 -17.35 -21.76
N THR A 795 -52.64 -16.28 -21.86
CA THR A 795 -53.01 -15.06 -22.60
C THR A 795 -53.32 -15.35 -24.07
N LEU A 796 -52.49 -16.14 -24.76
CA LEU A 796 -52.72 -16.50 -26.16
C LEU A 796 -53.95 -17.40 -26.34
N GLN A 797 -54.18 -18.35 -25.43
CA GLN A 797 -55.39 -19.18 -25.45
C GLN A 797 -56.67 -18.35 -25.22
N ASN A 798 -56.67 -17.47 -24.22
CA ASN A 798 -57.83 -16.63 -23.89
C ASN A 798 -58.18 -15.66 -25.04
N LEU A 799 -57.18 -14.98 -25.62
CA LEU A 799 -57.40 -14.10 -26.78
C LEU A 799 -57.78 -14.89 -28.05
N GLY A 800 -57.24 -16.10 -28.22
CA GLY A 800 -57.61 -17.02 -29.32
C GLY A 800 -59.06 -17.52 -29.21
N LEU A 801 -59.53 -17.83 -27.99
CA LEU A 801 -60.93 -18.17 -27.71
C LEU A 801 -61.86 -16.99 -28.01
N LEU A 802 -61.53 -15.81 -27.48
CA LEU A 802 -62.36 -14.60 -27.59
C LEU A 802 -62.48 -14.10 -29.03
N LEU A 803 -61.41 -14.20 -29.84
CA LEU A 803 -61.42 -13.87 -31.26
C LEU A 803 -61.80 -15.05 -32.18
N GLY A 804 -61.96 -16.25 -31.63
CA GLY A 804 -62.25 -17.48 -32.38
C GLY A 804 -63.60 -17.47 -33.12
N GLY A 805 -64.51 -16.55 -32.79
CA GLY A 805 -65.72 -16.30 -33.57
C GLY A 805 -65.43 -15.65 -34.93
N LEU A 806 -64.56 -14.64 -34.97
CA LEU A 806 -64.17 -13.92 -36.20
C LEU A 806 -63.33 -14.80 -37.13
N ILE A 807 -62.44 -15.61 -36.56
CA ILE A 807 -61.61 -16.56 -37.32
C ILE A 807 -62.50 -17.61 -38.01
N ARG A 808 -63.46 -18.18 -37.26
CA ARG A 808 -64.41 -19.16 -37.81
C ARG A 808 -65.38 -18.54 -38.82
N SER A 809 -65.77 -17.27 -38.69
CA SER A 809 -66.66 -16.62 -39.68
C SER A 809 -65.99 -16.41 -41.04
N LYS A 810 -64.65 -16.30 -41.08
CA LYS A 810 -63.84 -16.34 -42.32
C LYS A 810 -63.37 -17.74 -42.73
N GLU A 811 -63.87 -18.81 -42.10
CA GLU A 811 -63.44 -20.20 -42.30
C GLU A 811 -61.90 -20.38 -42.21
N GLN A 812 -61.22 -19.55 -41.41
CA GLN A 812 -59.78 -19.62 -41.20
C GLN A 812 -59.43 -20.63 -40.10
N THR A 813 -58.23 -21.21 -40.18
CA THR A 813 -57.68 -22.07 -39.13
C THR A 813 -56.76 -21.28 -38.19
N LEU A 814 -56.87 -21.56 -36.89
CA LEU A 814 -56.00 -21.00 -35.86
C LEU A 814 -55.25 -22.14 -35.17
N ASP A 815 -53.92 -22.14 -35.30
CA ASP A 815 -53.04 -23.03 -34.56
C ASP A 815 -52.37 -22.23 -33.44
N ILE A 816 -52.43 -22.73 -32.20
CA ILE A 816 -51.76 -22.13 -31.04
C ILE A 816 -50.75 -23.12 -30.48
N THR A 817 -49.47 -22.75 -30.45
CA THR A 817 -48.40 -23.51 -29.80
C THR A 817 -47.66 -22.65 -28.78
N SER A 818 -47.37 -23.20 -27.61
CA SER A 818 -46.70 -22.48 -26.52
C SER A 818 -45.74 -23.40 -25.78
N HIS A 819 -44.48 -23.01 -25.75
CA HIS A 819 -43.37 -23.72 -25.09
C HIS A 819 -42.49 -22.71 -24.35
N THR A 820 -42.99 -22.20 -23.23
CA THR A 820 -42.33 -21.21 -22.35
C THR A 820 -42.37 -21.71 -20.91
N GLU A 821 -41.20 -21.78 -20.25
CA GLU A 821 -41.11 -22.24 -18.85
C GLU A 821 -41.47 -21.12 -17.85
N ASN A 822 -41.19 -19.86 -18.21
CA ASN A 822 -41.37 -18.70 -17.35
C ASN A 822 -42.50 -17.76 -17.82
N CYS A 823 -42.98 -16.89 -16.93
CA CYS A 823 -43.84 -15.75 -17.26
C CYS A 823 -43.08 -14.63 -17.99
N ALA A 824 -43.78 -13.74 -18.68
CA ALA A 824 -43.23 -12.49 -19.22
C ALA A 824 -43.42 -11.34 -18.23
N TYR A 825 -42.41 -10.46 -18.06
CA TYR A 825 -42.49 -9.32 -17.15
C TYR A 825 -42.89 -8.04 -17.90
N VAL A 826 -44.20 -7.73 -17.96
CA VAL A 826 -44.81 -6.69 -18.83
C VAL A 826 -46.09 -6.12 -18.21
N ASP A 827 -46.59 -4.95 -18.65
CA ASP A 827 -47.96 -4.50 -18.32
C ASP A 827 -48.99 -5.32 -19.12
N SER A 828 -49.85 -6.09 -18.43
CA SER A 828 -50.81 -7.00 -19.07
C SER A 828 -51.80 -6.26 -19.98
N ARG A 829 -52.22 -5.04 -19.63
CA ARG A 829 -53.20 -4.27 -20.43
C ARG A 829 -52.56 -3.81 -21.75
N MET A 830 -51.32 -3.35 -21.69
CA MET A 830 -50.55 -2.99 -22.90
C MET A 830 -50.25 -4.23 -23.75
N PHE A 831 -49.78 -5.31 -23.13
CA PHE A 831 -49.44 -6.57 -23.81
C PHE A 831 -50.66 -7.20 -24.49
N ASN A 832 -51.79 -7.35 -23.80
CA ASN A 832 -53.05 -7.84 -24.36
C ASN A 832 -53.53 -6.98 -25.53
N THR A 833 -53.35 -5.66 -25.47
CA THR A 833 -53.73 -4.74 -26.55
C THR A 833 -52.81 -4.88 -27.76
N ILE A 834 -51.50 -5.10 -27.57
CA ILE A 834 -50.57 -5.40 -28.68
C ILE A 834 -50.98 -6.71 -29.36
N ILE A 835 -51.09 -7.80 -28.59
CA ILE A 835 -51.42 -9.13 -29.14
C ILE A 835 -52.77 -9.12 -29.86
N ARG A 836 -53.81 -8.53 -29.27
CA ARG A 836 -55.14 -8.42 -29.90
C ARG A 836 -55.07 -7.72 -31.26
N ASN A 837 -54.37 -6.58 -31.35
CA ASN A 837 -54.22 -5.84 -32.61
C ASN A 837 -53.48 -6.65 -33.68
N LEU A 838 -52.43 -7.39 -33.30
CA LEU A 838 -51.68 -8.25 -34.23
C LEU A 838 -52.57 -9.39 -34.76
N ILE A 839 -53.33 -10.07 -33.90
CA ILE A 839 -54.26 -11.14 -34.31
C ILE A 839 -55.36 -10.57 -35.22
N THR A 840 -55.99 -9.44 -34.88
CA THR A 840 -57.03 -8.86 -35.74
C THR A 840 -56.52 -8.44 -37.11
N ASN A 841 -55.26 -8.00 -37.21
CA ASN A 841 -54.63 -7.73 -38.50
C ASN A 841 -54.40 -9.01 -39.31
N ALA A 842 -53.93 -10.10 -38.69
CA ALA A 842 -53.78 -11.39 -39.36
C ALA A 842 -55.12 -11.90 -39.94
N VAL A 843 -56.21 -11.86 -39.15
CA VAL A 843 -57.57 -12.23 -39.60
C VAL A 843 -58.06 -11.39 -40.77
N LYS A 844 -57.76 -10.09 -40.72
CA LYS A 844 -58.16 -9.12 -41.75
C LYS A 844 -57.43 -9.32 -43.09
N PHE A 845 -56.13 -9.63 -43.06
CA PHE A 845 -55.30 -9.72 -44.28
C PHE A 845 -55.09 -11.15 -44.80
N THR A 846 -55.58 -12.15 -44.07
CA THR A 846 -55.70 -13.55 -44.52
C THR A 846 -57.00 -13.74 -45.33
N PRO A 847 -56.99 -14.47 -46.46
CA PRO A 847 -58.21 -14.77 -47.22
C PRO A 847 -59.08 -15.82 -46.53
N LYS A 848 -60.24 -16.12 -47.12
CA LYS A 848 -61.13 -17.19 -46.67
C LYS A 848 -60.42 -18.55 -46.78
N GLY A 849 -60.50 -19.40 -45.76
CA GLY A 849 -59.79 -20.70 -45.73
C GLY A 849 -58.29 -20.63 -45.42
N GLY A 850 -57.74 -19.45 -45.13
CA GLY A 850 -56.34 -19.28 -44.76
C GLY A 850 -56.01 -19.72 -43.33
N ARG A 851 -54.72 -19.70 -42.98
CA ARG A 851 -54.17 -20.21 -41.72
C ARG A 851 -53.46 -19.08 -40.97
N ILE A 852 -53.73 -19.01 -39.67
CA ILE A 852 -53.05 -18.13 -38.72
C ILE A 852 -52.42 -19.01 -37.64
N ALA A 853 -51.13 -18.82 -37.39
CA ALA A 853 -50.37 -19.53 -36.38
C ALA A 853 -49.89 -18.55 -35.29
N LEU A 854 -50.24 -18.86 -34.04
CA LEU A 854 -49.73 -18.19 -32.84
C LEU A 854 -48.72 -19.12 -32.20
N SER A 855 -47.49 -18.64 -32.04
CA SER A 855 -46.42 -19.42 -31.41
C SER A 855 -45.70 -18.60 -30.35
N ALA A 856 -45.45 -19.21 -29.19
CA ALA A 856 -44.66 -18.62 -28.11
C ALA A 856 -43.55 -19.57 -27.66
N TRP A 857 -42.33 -19.05 -27.54
CA TRP A 857 -41.16 -19.81 -27.07
C TRP A 857 -40.19 -18.93 -26.27
N GLN A 858 -39.36 -19.55 -25.44
CA GLN A 858 -38.34 -18.88 -24.64
C GLN A 858 -36.95 -19.15 -25.21
N SER A 859 -36.09 -18.12 -25.24
CA SER A 859 -34.68 -18.26 -25.63
C SER A 859 -33.84 -17.11 -25.05
N ALA A 860 -32.62 -17.40 -24.61
CA ALA A 860 -31.64 -16.41 -24.14
C ALA A 860 -32.19 -15.34 -23.15
N GLY A 861 -33.06 -15.75 -22.21
CA GLY A 861 -33.64 -14.85 -21.20
C GLY A 861 -34.77 -13.92 -21.69
N LYS A 862 -35.25 -14.09 -22.93
CA LYS A 862 -36.42 -13.41 -23.47
C LYS A 862 -37.51 -14.40 -23.87
N ILE A 863 -38.77 -13.95 -23.83
CA ILE A 863 -39.92 -14.66 -24.40
C ILE A 863 -40.26 -14.03 -25.74
N TYR A 864 -40.43 -14.87 -26.74
CA TYR A 864 -40.79 -14.50 -28.11
C TYR A 864 -42.22 -14.93 -28.39
N VAL A 865 -43.01 -14.04 -28.98
CA VAL A 865 -44.37 -14.32 -29.43
C VAL A 865 -44.48 -13.95 -30.90
N SER A 866 -44.85 -14.92 -31.73
CA SER A 866 -45.01 -14.75 -33.18
C SER A 866 -46.46 -14.95 -33.58
N VAL A 867 -46.98 -13.97 -34.31
CA VAL A 867 -48.23 -14.05 -35.08
C VAL A 867 -47.84 -14.20 -36.55
N GLU A 868 -48.16 -15.35 -37.14
CA GLU A 868 -47.86 -15.67 -38.54
C GLU A 868 -49.14 -15.97 -39.31
N ASP A 869 -49.33 -15.29 -40.43
CA ASP A 869 -50.48 -15.42 -41.33
C ASP A 869 -50.01 -15.81 -42.73
N ASN A 870 -50.81 -16.57 -43.48
CA ASN A 870 -50.51 -16.96 -44.87
C ASN A 870 -51.26 -16.10 -45.92
N GLY A 871 -51.59 -14.86 -45.57
CA GLY A 871 -52.40 -13.94 -46.35
C GLY A 871 -51.68 -13.20 -47.47
N VAL A 872 -52.18 -12.01 -47.80
CA VAL A 872 -51.72 -11.25 -48.99
C VAL A 872 -50.28 -10.76 -48.91
N GLY A 873 -49.70 -10.66 -47.71
CA GLY A 873 -48.34 -10.16 -47.48
C GLY A 873 -48.12 -8.69 -47.91
N MET A 874 -46.88 -8.23 -47.80
CA MET A 874 -46.49 -6.84 -48.09
C MET A 874 -45.33 -6.75 -49.09
N SER A 875 -45.26 -5.63 -49.81
CA SER A 875 -44.11 -5.31 -50.67
C SER A 875 -42.91 -4.83 -49.86
N GLN A 876 -41.70 -4.91 -50.42
CA GLN A 876 -40.47 -4.42 -49.80
C GLN A 876 -40.49 -2.90 -49.54
N GLU A 877 -41.21 -2.12 -50.35
CA GLU A 877 -41.34 -0.67 -50.16
C GLU A 877 -42.28 -0.34 -48.99
N THR A 878 -43.44 -0.99 -48.93
CA THR A 878 -44.39 -0.85 -47.81
C THR A 878 -43.74 -1.28 -46.50
N LEU A 879 -42.96 -2.38 -46.50
CA LEU A 879 -42.23 -2.86 -45.33
C LEU A 879 -41.16 -1.84 -44.85
N LYS A 880 -40.44 -1.19 -45.77
CA LYS A 880 -39.48 -0.12 -45.44
C LYS A 880 -40.16 1.12 -44.88
N GLN A 881 -41.28 1.55 -45.46
CA GLN A 881 -42.05 2.70 -44.96
C GLN A 881 -42.61 2.45 -43.55
N LEU A 882 -43.16 1.26 -43.30
CA LEU A 882 -43.64 0.84 -41.97
C LEU A 882 -42.49 0.76 -40.94
N ARG A 883 -41.30 0.31 -41.34
CA ARG A 883 -40.11 0.31 -40.46
C ARG A 883 -39.69 1.73 -40.07
N ASN A 884 -39.53 2.63 -41.04
CA ASN A 884 -38.99 3.99 -40.81
C ASN A 884 -39.99 4.96 -40.16
N ASN A 885 -41.22 5.07 -40.67
CA ASN A 885 -42.13 6.18 -40.33
C ASN A 885 -43.28 5.77 -39.38
N GLY A 886 -43.43 4.48 -39.09
CA GLY A 886 -44.44 3.94 -38.16
C GLY A 886 -45.90 4.00 -38.64
N HIS A 887 -46.20 4.78 -39.68
CA HIS A 887 -47.53 4.96 -40.25
C HIS A 887 -47.48 4.83 -41.77
N VAL A 888 -48.45 4.11 -42.33
CA VAL A 888 -48.74 4.04 -43.77
C VAL A 888 -50.27 4.15 -43.94
N GLN A 889 -50.70 4.75 -45.05
CA GLN A 889 -52.11 4.93 -45.38
C GLN A 889 -52.83 3.56 -45.45
N SER A 890 -54.00 3.43 -44.81
CA SER A 890 -54.64 2.10 -44.68
C SER A 890 -55.04 1.51 -46.03
N THR A 891 -54.52 0.32 -46.32
CA THR A 891 -55.04 -0.58 -47.35
C THR A 891 -56.33 -1.27 -46.89
N LEU A 892 -57.10 -1.75 -47.88
CA LEU A 892 -58.29 -2.58 -47.68
C LEU A 892 -57.89 -4.01 -47.32
N GLY A 893 -58.69 -4.68 -46.47
CA GLY A 893 -58.54 -6.10 -46.13
C GLY A 893 -58.96 -7.04 -47.26
N THR A 894 -58.84 -8.35 -47.04
CA THR A 894 -59.20 -9.38 -48.04
C THR A 894 -60.69 -9.44 -48.35
N GLN A 895 -61.54 -8.83 -47.51
CA GLN A 895 -62.98 -8.64 -47.75
C GLN A 895 -63.36 -7.14 -47.71
N GLU A 896 -62.51 -6.28 -48.28
CA GLU A 896 -62.70 -4.80 -48.34
C GLU A 896 -62.79 -4.09 -46.99
N GLU A 897 -62.42 -4.77 -45.90
CA GLU A 897 -62.42 -4.23 -44.55
C GLU A 897 -61.49 -3.00 -44.47
N LYS A 898 -62.02 -1.82 -44.13
CA LYS A 898 -61.19 -0.63 -43.85
C LYS A 898 -60.49 -0.75 -42.50
N GLY A 899 -59.43 0.02 -42.31
CA GLY A 899 -58.67 0.09 -41.05
C GLY A 899 -58.26 1.53 -40.79
N SER A 900 -57.96 1.85 -39.54
CA SER A 900 -57.56 3.21 -39.15
C SER A 900 -56.12 3.55 -39.53
N GLY A 901 -55.27 2.56 -39.84
CA GLY A 901 -53.83 2.75 -40.14
C GLY A 901 -52.96 3.12 -38.93
N LEU A 902 -53.56 3.37 -37.75
CA LEU A 902 -52.89 3.85 -36.55
C LEU A 902 -52.39 2.72 -35.62
N GLY A 903 -52.99 1.53 -35.68
CA GLY A 903 -52.79 0.46 -34.70
C GLY A 903 -51.34 -0.03 -34.54
N LEU A 904 -50.57 -0.11 -35.63
CA LEU A 904 -49.17 -0.57 -35.56
C LEU A 904 -48.23 0.48 -34.94
N GLY A 905 -48.52 1.78 -35.13
CA GLY A 905 -47.80 2.86 -34.48
C GLY A 905 -47.95 2.78 -32.96
N LEU A 906 -49.18 2.62 -32.48
CA LEU A 906 -49.49 2.41 -31.07
C LEU A 906 -48.78 1.16 -30.49
N CYS A 907 -48.77 0.04 -31.22
CA CYS A 907 -48.04 -1.17 -30.79
C CYS A 907 -46.53 -0.94 -30.64
N LYS A 908 -45.90 -0.13 -31.50
CA LYS A 908 -44.47 0.21 -31.37
C LYS A 908 -44.20 1.07 -30.14
N ASP A 909 -45.06 2.04 -29.86
CA ASP A 909 -44.88 2.95 -28.73
C ASP A 909 -45.15 2.25 -27.39
N TYR A 910 -46.08 1.28 -27.33
CA TYR A 910 -46.27 0.42 -26.16
C TYR A 910 -45.10 -0.58 -25.98
N LEU A 911 -44.62 -1.23 -27.05
CA LEU A 911 -43.47 -2.15 -26.93
C LEU A 911 -42.21 -1.47 -26.39
N LYS A 912 -41.92 -0.24 -26.84
CA LYS A 912 -40.81 0.56 -26.28
C LYS A 912 -40.95 0.80 -24.78
N ARG A 913 -42.16 0.92 -24.24
CA ARG A 913 -42.42 1.16 -22.81
C ARG A 913 -42.29 -0.12 -21.96
N ILE A 914 -42.65 -1.28 -22.51
CA ILE A 914 -42.51 -2.60 -21.85
C ILE A 914 -41.18 -3.30 -22.17
N ASN A 915 -40.15 -2.54 -22.56
CA ASN A 915 -38.81 -3.04 -22.94
C ASN A 915 -38.81 -4.18 -23.98
N GLY A 916 -39.77 -4.15 -24.91
CA GLY A 916 -39.94 -5.12 -25.97
C GLY A 916 -39.54 -4.60 -27.36
N GLU A 917 -39.22 -5.54 -28.25
CA GLU A 917 -38.84 -5.27 -29.64
C GLU A 917 -39.79 -5.99 -30.61
N MET A 918 -40.02 -5.42 -31.80
CA MET A 918 -40.85 -6.01 -32.87
C MET A 918 -40.04 -6.20 -34.14
N GLU A 919 -40.01 -7.43 -34.65
CA GLU A 919 -39.54 -7.76 -35.98
C GLU A 919 -40.72 -8.14 -36.89
N ILE A 920 -40.73 -7.59 -38.12
CA ILE A 920 -41.76 -7.86 -39.13
C ILE A 920 -41.07 -8.42 -40.37
N THR A 921 -41.46 -9.62 -40.78
CA THR A 921 -41.07 -10.25 -42.05
C THR A 921 -42.33 -10.56 -42.86
N SER A 922 -42.32 -10.22 -44.15
CA SER A 922 -43.47 -10.40 -45.03
C SER A 922 -43.01 -10.54 -46.47
N ARG A 923 -43.75 -11.30 -47.27
CA ARG A 923 -43.55 -11.42 -48.71
C ARG A 923 -44.92 -11.40 -49.39
N LEU A 924 -45.06 -10.55 -50.40
CA LEU A 924 -46.28 -10.42 -51.18
C LEU A 924 -46.73 -11.80 -51.72
N GLY A 925 -47.97 -12.19 -51.43
CA GLY A 925 -48.58 -13.47 -51.78
C GLY A 925 -48.18 -14.67 -50.89
N GLN A 926 -47.39 -14.48 -49.84
CA GLN A 926 -46.96 -15.56 -48.90
C GLN A 926 -47.30 -15.24 -47.44
N GLY A 927 -47.98 -14.13 -47.16
CA GLY A 927 -48.38 -13.72 -45.82
C GLY A 927 -47.33 -12.91 -45.03
N THR A 928 -47.61 -12.71 -43.74
CA THR A 928 -46.80 -11.90 -42.82
C THR A 928 -46.54 -12.65 -41.51
N LYS A 929 -45.30 -12.56 -41.03
CA LYS A 929 -44.87 -13.00 -39.71
C LYS A 929 -44.38 -11.81 -38.89
N ILE A 930 -45.07 -11.52 -37.79
CA ILE A 930 -44.69 -10.50 -36.81
C ILE A 930 -44.26 -11.22 -35.53
N THR A 931 -42.99 -11.08 -35.19
CA THR A 931 -42.43 -11.61 -33.94
C THR A 931 -42.15 -10.44 -33.00
N ILE A 932 -42.69 -10.49 -31.78
CA ILE A 932 -42.31 -9.58 -30.70
C ILE A 932 -41.44 -10.33 -29.69
N SER A 933 -40.51 -9.64 -29.05
CA SER A 933 -39.74 -10.15 -27.91
C SER A 933 -39.98 -9.28 -26.69
N VAL A 934 -40.11 -9.91 -25.52
CA VAL A 934 -40.33 -9.26 -24.21
C VAL A 934 -39.45 -9.93 -23.15
N PRO A 935 -39.14 -9.25 -22.02
CA PRO A 935 -38.33 -9.82 -20.94
C PRO A 935 -39.00 -11.06 -20.32
N ALA A 936 -38.24 -12.13 -20.08
CA ALA A 936 -38.69 -13.24 -19.26
C ALA A 936 -38.55 -12.89 -17.78
N SER A 937 -39.54 -13.26 -16.97
CA SER A 937 -39.46 -13.26 -15.51
C SER A 937 -38.64 -14.47 -15.01
N GLU A 938 -38.20 -14.43 -13.76
CA GLU A 938 -37.66 -15.60 -13.06
C GLU A 938 -38.77 -16.55 -12.57
N ARG A 939 -40.03 -16.08 -12.53
CA ARG A 939 -41.18 -16.86 -12.07
C ARG A 939 -41.64 -17.87 -13.13
N LYS A 940 -41.82 -19.13 -12.72
CA LYS A 940 -42.32 -20.22 -13.58
C LYS A 940 -43.80 -20.03 -13.93
N ALA A 941 -44.16 -20.42 -15.16
CA ALA A 941 -45.50 -20.25 -15.70
C ALA A 941 -46.58 -21.11 -14.97
N GLU A 942 -46.18 -22.23 -14.38
CA GLU A 942 -47.08 -23.16 -13.67
C GLU A 942 -47.54 -22.62 -12.30
N ASP A 943 -46.68 -21.87 -11.59
CA ASP A 943 -46.97 -21.29 -10.27
C ASP A 943 -47.91 -20.07 -10.30
N ALA A 944 -48.33 -19.62 -11.49
CA ALA A 944 -49.23 -18.49 -11.71
C ALA A 944 -50.72 -18.88 -11.73
N ILE A 945 -51.05 -20.16 -11.63
CA ILE A 945 -52.41 -20.70 -11.82
C ILE A 945 -53.28 -20.64 -10.52
N LEU A 946 -52.66 -20.38 -9.37
CA LEU A 946 -53.28 -20.61 -8.05
C LEU A 946 -54.02 -19.43 -7.39
N HIS A 947 -54.04 -18.23 -7.99
CA HIS A 947 -54.88 -17.13 -7.50
C HIS A 947 -56.22 -17.06 -8.21
N LYS A 948 -57.12 -17.89 -7.68
CA LYS A 948 -58.59 -17.90 -7.79
C LYS A 948 -59.26 -16.73 -8.51
N GLU A 949 -60.08 -17.13 -9.47
CA GLU A 949 -61.44 -16.61 -9.63
C GLU A 949 -62.17 -16.60 -8.26
N GLU A 950 -62.70 -15.45 -7.84
CA GLU A 950 -63.90 -15.44 -7.00
C GLU A 950 -65.08 -15.04 -7.87
N SER A 951 -65.95 -16.02 -8.09
CA SER A 951 -67.28 -15.86 -8.65
C SER A 951 -68.12 -14.93 -7.77
N GLY A 952 -68.36 -13.71 -8.24
CA GLY A 952 -69.47 -12.87 -7.80
C GLY A 952 -70.66 -13.11 -8.73
N ASP A 953 -71.80 -13.50 -8.16
CA ASP A 953 -72.99 -13.94 -8.90
C ASP A 953 -73.46 -13.00 -10.01
N GLU A 954 -74.18 -13.57 -10.99
CA GLU A 954 -75.18 -12.83 -11.76
C GLU A 954 -76.17 -12.18 -10.79
N HIS A 955 -75.97 -10.89 -10.47
CA HIS A 955 -76.99 -10.07 -9.83
C HIS A 955 -78.14 -9.83 -10.82
N LEU A 956 -79.00 -10.84 -10.93
CA LEU A 956 -80.39 -10.72 -11.34
C LEU A 956 -80.99 -9.49 -10.66
N ILE A 957 -81.38 -8.51 -11.47
CA ILE A 957 -81.99 -7.27 -11.01
C ILE A 957 -83.27 -7.63 -10.24
N ASP A 958 -83.32 -7.27 -8.96
CA ASP A 958 -84.44 -7.60 -8.09
C ASP A 958 -85.59 -6.63 -8.36
N LYS A 959 -86.53 -7.09 -9.19
CA LYS A 959 -87.66 -6.28 -9.65
C LYS A 959 -88.63 -5.91 -8.52
N GLU A 960 -88.71 -6.71 -7.45
CA GLU A 960 -89.51 -6.35 -6.26
C GLU A 960 -88.79 -5.33 -5.38
N LEU A 961 -87.45 -5.34 -5.36
CA LEU A 961 -86.67 -4.35 -4.62
C LEU A 961 -86.75 -2.95 -5.25
N LEU A 962 -86.79 -2.84 -6.58
CA LEU A 962 -86.94 -1.55 -7.26
C LEU A 962 -88.37 -0.99 -7.09
N GLY A 963 -89.38 -1.86 -7.15
CA GLY A 963 -90.78 -1.50 -7.02
C GLY A 963 -91.10 -0.82 -5.69
N GLY A 964 -91.61 0.42 -5.76
CA GLY A 964 -92.04 1.19 -4.59
C GLY A 964 -91.04 2.23 -4.07
N ASN A 965 -89.85 2.35 -4.66
CA ASN A 965 -88.91 3.44 -4.36
C ASN A 965 -89.14 4.65 -5.29
N THR A 966 -88.72 5.83 -4.86
CA THR A 966 -88.79 7.08 -5.65
C THR A 966 -87.40 7.61 -5.98
N ALA A 967 -87.13 7.81 -7.28
CA ALA A 967 -85.88 8.37 -7.80
C ALA A 967 -86.08 9.81 -8.32
N LEU A 968 -85.24 10.74 -7.87
CA LEU A 968 -85.13 12.08 -8.47
C LEU A 968 -84.04 12.06 -9.55
N ILE A 969 -84.35 12.48 -10.78
CA ILE A 969 -83.40 12.62 -11.89
C ILE A 969 -83.20 14.10 -12.19
N VAL A 970 -81.97 14.59 -12.09
CA VAL A 970 -81.58 15.97 -12.38
C VAL A 970 -80.60 15.97 -13.55
N GLU A 971 -81.06 16.45 -14.70
CA GLU A 971 -80.33 16.42 -15.98
C GLU A 971 -80.86 17.56 -16.83
N ASP A 972 -80.02 18.38 -17.45
CA ASP A 972 -80.47 19.53 -18.25
C ASP A 972 -80.94 19.11 -19.66
N ASP A 973 -80.22 18.19 -20.32
CA ASP A 973 -80.58 17.63 -21.62
C ASP A 973 -81.93 16.88 -21.57
N PRO A 974 -82.96 17.36 -22.30
CA PRO A 974 -84.30 16.77 -22.24
C PRO A 974 -84.42 15.39 -22.92
N LEU A 975 -83.51 15.01 -23.82
CA LEU A 975 -83.47 13.67 -24.39
C LEU A 975 -82.81 12.68 -23.45
N ILE A 976 -81.69 13.05 -22.82
CA ILE A 976 -81.00 12.20 -21.84
C ILE A 976 -81.89 12.02 -20.61
N ARG A 977 -82.46 13.10 -20.06
CA ARG A 977 -83.40 13.07 -18.93
C ARG A 977 -84.55 12.09 -19.20
N LYS A 978 -85.14 12.18 -20.39
CA LYS A 978 -86.24 11.31 -20.83
C LYS A 978 -85.83 9.85 -21.06
N ASN A 979 -84.59 9.60 -21.50
CA ASN A 979 -84.04 8.24 -21.66
C ASN A 979 -83.84 7.55 -20.30
N ILE A 980 -83.21 8.25 -19.34
CA ILE A 980 -83.03 7.77 -17.97
C ILE A 980 -84.40 7.54 -17.32
N GLN A 981 -85.32 8.51 -17.44
CA GLN A 981 -86.69 8.41 -16.97
C GLN A 981 -87.40 7.16 -17.50
N HIS A 982 -87.44 6.95 -18.82
CA HIS A 982 -88.10 5.77 -19.43
C HIS A 982 -87.43 4.43 -19.08
N THR A 983 -86.15 4.45 -18.70
CA THR A 983 -85.42 3.27 -18.22
C THR A 983 -85.81 2.91 -16.79
N LEU A 984 -86.02 3.90 -15.92
CA LEU A 984 -86.33 3.71 -14.50
C LEU A 984 -87.84 3.60 -14.19
N GLU A 985 -88.71 4.30 -14.93
CA GLU A 985 -90.18 4.28 -14.77
C GLU A 985 -90.80 2.88 -14.87
N ARG A 986 -90.13 1.93 -15.54
CA ARG A 986 -90.57 0.52 -15.62
C ARG A 986 -90.40 -0.25 -14.32
N HIS A 987 -89.66 0.31 -13.36
CA HIS A 987 -89.20 -0.39 -12.17
C HIS A 987 -89.42 0.41 -10.88
N MET A 988 -89.43 1.75 -10.92
CA MET A 988 -89.58 2.62 -9.75
C MET A 988 -90.30 3.93 -10.10
N THR A 989 -90.75 4.68 -9.10
CA THR A 989 -91.33 6.02 -9.30
C THR A 989 -90.22 7.00 -9.68
N VAL A 990 -90.45 7.89 -10.64
CA VAL A 990 -89.43 8.82 -11.15
C VAL A 990 -89.95 10.25 -11.14
N LEU A 991 -89.18 11.16 -10.54
CA LEU A 991 -89.39 12.60 -10.57
C LEU A 991 -88.28 13.26 -11.41
N PRO A 992 -88.59 13.88 -12.57
CA PRO A 992 -87.59 14.57 -13.38
C PRO A 992 -87.45 16.05 -12.99
N ALA A 993 -86.22 16.54 -12.98
CA ALA A 993 -85.83 17.94 -12.79
C ALA A 993 -84.80 18.35 -13.85
N SER A 994 -84.79 19.62 -14.25
CA SER A 994 -83.93 20.17 -15.31
C SER A 994 -82.68 20.90 -14.78
N ASN A 995 -82.66 21.28 -13.50
CA ASN A 995 -81.49 21.86 -12.84
C ASN A 995 -81.49 21.63 -11.32
N GLY A 996 -80.38 21.97 -10.65
CA GLY A 996 -80.23 21.76 -9.20
C GLY A 996 -81.17 22.58 -8.32
N ALA A 997 -81.66 23.74 -8.79
CA ALA A 997 -82.59 24.58 -8.03
C ALA A 997 -84.02 23.99 -8.06
N GLU A 998 -84.50 23.57 -9.24
CA GLU A 998 -85.76 22.83 -9.39
C GLU A 998 -85.75 21.52 -8.57
N ALA A 999 -84.62 20.80 -8.60
CA ALA A 999 -84.42 19.60 -7.79
C ALA A 999 -84.51 19.85 -6.28
N LEU A 1000 -84.00 20.98 -5.78
CA LEU A 1000 -84.14 21.38 -4.37
C LEU A 1000 -85.58 21.77 -3.98
N GLU A 1001 -86.42 22.21 -4.92
CA GLU A 1001 -87.84 22.43 -4.64
C GLU A 1001 -88.60 21.11 -4.60
N ILE A 1002 -88.41 20.24 -5.60
CA ILE A 1002 -89.02 18.90 -5.65
C ILE A 1002 -88.65 18.07 -4.40
N ALA A 1003 -87.39 18.11 -3.96
CA ALA A 1003 -86.90 17.35 -2.81
C ALA A 1003 -87.35 17.87 -1.42
N LYS A 1004 -87.98 19.06 -1.34
CA LYS A 1004 -88.62 19.54 -0.10
C LYS A 1004 -90.03 19.00 0.09
N GLU A 1005 -90.73 18.71 -1.01
CA GLU A 1005 -92.15 18.30 -0.98
C GLU A 1005 -92.35 16.79 -1.16
N ASN A 1006 -91.31 16.03 -1.51
CA ASN A 1006 -91.39 14.60 -1.79
C ASN A 1006 -90.36 13.79 -0.98
N GLU A 1007 -90.72 12.57 -0.57
CA GLU A 1007 -89.77 11.60 -0.01
C GLU A 1007 -89.01 10.89 -1.14
N LEU A 1008 -87.68 10.80 -1.02
CA LEU A 1008 -86.78 10.30 -2.07
C LEU A 1008 -85.92 9.13 -1.56
N ASP A 1009 -85.79 8.09 -2.37
CA ASP A 1009 -85.00 6.90 -2.03
C ASP A 1009 -83.63 6.87 -2.71
N ILE A 1010 -83.49 7.58 -3.83
CA ILE A 1010 -82.23 7.79 -4.55
C ILE A 1010 -82.28 9.07 -5.38
N ILE A 1011 -81.14 9.74 -5.55
CA ILE A 1011 -81.00 10.92 -6.40
C ILE A 1011 -79.93 10.65 -7.46
N LEU A 1012 -80.27 10.93 -8.72
CA LEU A 1012 -79.39 10.88 -9.88
C LEU A 1012 -79.19 12.31 -10.40
N SER A 1013 -77.96 12.78 -10.54
CA SER A 1013 -77.68 14.16 -10.95
C SER A 1013 -76.52 14.23 -11.95
N ASP A 1014 -76.59 15.08 -12.97
CA ASP A 1014 -75.37 15.57 -13.60
C ASP A 1014 -74.57 16.44 -12.61
N VAL A 1015 -73.26 16.50 -12.79
CA VAL A 1015 -72.35 17.40 -12.08
C VAL A 1015 -72.42 18.81 -12.66
N GLU A 1016 -72.41 18.98 -13.98
CA GLU A 1016 -72.39 20.28 -14.67
C GLU A 1016 -73.78 20.62 -15.23
N MET A 1017 -74.52 21.50 -14.56
CA MET A 1017 -75.86 21.96 -14.96
C MET A 1017 -75.98 23.48 -14.81
N PRO A 1018 -76.81 24.16 -15.64
CA PRO A 1018 -77.08 25.59 -15.51
C PRO A 1018 -77.82 25.94 -14.21
N GLU A 1019 -77.77 27.22 -13.84
CA GLU A 1019 -78.34 27.82 -12.60
C GLU A 1019 -77.74 27.31 -11.29
N MET A 1020 -77.84 26.01 -11.01
CA MET A 1020 -77.22 25.35 -9.86
C MET A 1020 -76.68 23.98 -10.29
N ASN A 1021 -75.38 23.78 -10.06
CA ASN A 1021 -74.70 22.54 -10.41
C ASN A 1021 -74.94 21.42 -9.38
N GLY A 1022 -74.67 20.17 -9.75
CA GLY A 1022 -74.97 19.01 -8.90
C GLY A 1022 -74.21 18.98 -7.57
N ILE A 1023 -73.04 19.62 -7.49
CA ILE A 1023 -72.22 19.72 -6.27
C ILE A 1023 -72.78 20.77 -5.30
N GLU A 1024 -73.25 21.90 -5.82
CA GLU A 1024 -73.95 22.91 -5.02
C GLU A 1024 -75.29 22.37 -4.50
N MET A 1025 -76.05 21.71 -5.38
CA MET A 1025 -77.27 21.00 -5.02
C MET A 1025 -77.02 19.97 -3.90
N SER A 1026 -75.99 19.13 -4.01
CA SER A 1026 -75.69 18.12 -2.98
C SER A 1026 -75.35 18.73 -1.62
N ARG A 1027 -74.63 19.86 -1.58
CA ARG A 1027 -74.31 20.58 -0.34
C ARG A 1027 -75.53 21.23 0.30
N GLU A 1028 -76.50 21.70 -0.47
CA GLU A 1028 -77.74 22.25 0.08
C GLU A 1028 -78.71 21.13 0.50
N MET A 1029 -78.80 20.04 -0.25
CA MET A 1029 -79.58 18.85 0.15
C MET A 1029 -79.06 18.21 1.44
N ALA A 1030 -77.74 18.16 1.64
CA ALA A 1030 -77.12 17.62 2.85
C ALA A 1030 -77.44 18.40 4.15
N LYS A 1031 -78.03 19.60 4.04
CA LYS A 1031 -78.51 20.39 5.19
C LYS A 1031 -79.98 20.13 5.55
N MET A 1032 -80.69 19.29 4.78
CA MET A 1032 -82.11 19.02 4.96
C MET A 1032 -82.32 17.68 5.68
N ASP A 1033 -82.93 17.72 6.87
CA ASP A 1033 -83.11 16.53 7.71
C ASP A 1033 -83.93 15.41 7.03
N ASN A 1034 -84.86 15.76 6.13
CA ASN A 1034 -85.68 14.79 5.38
C ASN A 1034 -84.91 14.05 4.27
N LEU A 1035 -83.73 14.54 3.88
CA LEU A 1035 -82.86 13.91 2.86
C LEU A 1035 -81.65 13.20 3.50
N TYR A 1036 -81.55 13.19 4.83
CA TYR A 1036 -80.43 12.61 5.55
C TYR A 1036 -80.31 11.09 5.28
N GLY A 1037 -79.20 10.70 4.66
CA GLY A 1037 -78.93 9.31 4.30
C GLY A 1037 -79.62 8.80 3.03
N VAL A 1038 -80.16 9.69 2.19
CA VAL A 1038 -80.59 9.36 0.82
C VAL A 1038 -79.33 9.27 -0.09
N PRO A 1039 -79.13 8.17 -0.83
CA PRO A 1039 -77.97 8.01 -1.71
C PRO A 1039 -78.04 8.93 -2.94
N LEU A 1040 -76.96 9.67 -3.18
CA LEU A 1040 -76.74 10.46 -4.39
C LEU A 1040 -75.77 9.73 -5.34
N LEU A 1041 -76.14 9.66 -6.62
CA LEU A 1041 -75.36 9.08 -7.71
C LEU A 1041 -75.08 10.15 -8.77
N PHE A 1042 -73.81 10.47 -9.00
CA PHE A 1042 -73.44 11.44 -10.02
C PHE A 1042 -73.27 10.79 -11.40
N LEU A 1043 -73.73 11.49 -12.44
CA LEU A 1043 -73.49 11.22 -13.85
C LEU A 1043 -72.59 12.36 -14.39
N SER A 1044 -71.52 12.08 -15.14
CA SER A 1044 -70.77 13.17 -15.81
C SER A 1044 -70.04 12.70 -17.07
N ALA A 1045 -69.70 13.66 -17.93
CA ALA A 1045 -68.99 13.43 -19.17
C ALA A 1045 -67.46 13.30 -19.02
N LYS A 1046 -66.89 13.60 -17.84
CA LYS A 1046 -65.44 13.57 -17.56
C LYS A 1046 -65.01 12.31 -16.79
N THR A 1047 -63.73 11.94 -16.94
CA THR A 1047 -63.17 10.65 -16.47
C THR A 1047 -61.92 10.82 -15.59
N ASP A 1048 -61.54 12.05 -15.24
CA ASP A 1048 -60.27 12.32 -14.55
C ASP A 1048 -60.40 12.10 -13.02
N GLU A 1049 -59.34 11.60 -12.38
CA GLU A 1049 -59.38 11.18 -10.96
C GLU A 1049 -59.71 12.32 -9.98
N SER A 1050 -59.38 13.56 -10.33
CA SER A 1050 -59.67 14.75 -9.51
C SER A 1050 -61.17 14.95 -9.28
N ASP A 1051 -61.97 14.72 -10.32
CA ASP A 1051 -63.42 14.98 -10.28
C ASP A 1051 -64.13 13.83 -9.55
N ARG A 1052 -63.62 12.61 -9.71
CA ARG A 1052 -64.05 11.42 -8.93
C ARG A 1052 -63.76 11.59 -7.43
N LEU A 1053 -62.61 12.16 -7.07
CA LEU A 1053 -62.28 12.52 -5.69
C LEU A 1053 -63.21 13.61 -5.14
N MET A 1054 -63.50 14.66 -5.93
CA MET A 1054 -64.44 15.72 -5.54
C MET A 1054 -65.86 15.21 -5.30
N GLY A 1055 -66.36 14.30 -6.14
CA GLY A 1055 -67.69 13.68 -5.95
C GLY A 1055 -67.80 12.90 -4.64
N LEU A 1056 -66.79 12.08 -4.32
CA LEU A 1056 -66.72 11.32 -3.06
C LEU A 1056 -66.61 12.24 -1.83
N LEU A 1057 -65.85 13.34 -1.92
CA LEU A 1057 -65.71 14.35 -0.85
C LEU A 1057 -67.01 15.11 -0.55
N THR A 1058 -68.01 15.05 -1.45
CA THR A 1058 -69.34 15.67 -1.24
C THR A 1058 -70.40 14.71 -0.70
N GLY A 1059 -70.04 13.46 -0.36
CA GLY A 1059 -70.95 12.49 0.23
C GLY A 1059 -71.81 11.69 -0.76
N ALA A 1060 -71.51 11.77 -2.07
CA ALA A 1060 -72.13 10.89 -3.06
C ALA A 1060 -71.66 9.43 -2.87
N VAL A 1061 -72.54 8.48 -3.16
CA VAL A 1061 -72.31 7.05 -2.88
C VAL A 1061 -71.48 6.37 -3.97
N ASP A 1062 -71.69 6.76 -5.23
CA ASP A 1062 -70.97 6.23 -6.39
C ASP A 1062 -71.05 7.21 -7.58
N TYR A 1063 -70.40 6.87 -8.69
CA TYR A 1063 -70.33 7.66 -9.91
C TYR A 1063 -70.52 6.79 -11.16
N ILE A 1064 -71.11 7.36 -12.22
CA ILE A 1064 -71.24 6.73 -13.54
C ILE A 1064 -70.76 7.71 -14.64
N PRO A 1065 -69.75 7.35 -15.44
CA PRO A 1065 -69.35 8.16 -16.59
C PRO A 1065 -70.33 7.99 -17.76
N LYS A 1066 -70.68 9.10 -18.42
CA LYS A 1066 -71.39 9.08 -19.72
C LYS A 1066 -70.38 8.77 -20.85
N PRO A 1067 -70.70 7.93 -21.85
CA PRO A 1067 -71.92 7.14 -22.01
C PRO A 1067 -71.92 5.88 -21.13
N PHE A 1068 -73.08 5.54 -20.57
CA PHE A 1068 -73.29 4.34 -19.74
C PHE A 1068 -74.34 3.42 -20.36
N SER A 1069 -74.31 2.13 -20.04
CA SER A 1069 -75.34 1.20 -20.49
C SER A 1069 -76.57 1.22 -19.56
N SER A 1070 -77.76 0.95 -20.11
CA SER A 1070 -79.00 0.86 -19.33
C SER A 1070 -78.92 -0.20 -18.22
N ASN A 1071 -78.23 -1.32 -18.50
CA ASN A 1071 -78.04 -2.40 -17.53
C ASN A 1071 -77.09 -2.01 -16.39
N GLU A 1072 -76.00 -1.31 -16.70
CA GLU A 1072 -75.03 -0.82 -15.69
C GLU A 1072 -75.69 0.15 -14.70
N LEU A 1073 -76.52 1.06 -15.21
CA LEU A 1073 -77.31 1.98 -14.38
C LEU A 1073 -78.25 1.21 -13.44
N LEU A 1074 -79.03 0.27 -13.97
CA LEU A 1074 -79.98 -0.53 -13.17
C LEU A 1074 -79.27 -1.39 -12.11
N ILE A 1075 -78.13 -2.02 -12.46
CA ILE A 1075 -77.35 -2.84 -11.52
C ILE A 1075 -76.79 -1.98 -10.38
N LYS A 1076 -76.24 -0.79 -10.66
CA LYS A 1076 -75.74 0.13 -9.63
C LYS A 1076 -76.86 0.60 -8.69
N ILE A 1077 -78.01 1.02 -9.22
CA ILE A 1077 -79.18 1.43 -8.42
C ILE A 1077 -79.67 0.27 -7.54
N ASN A 1078 -79.84 -0.93 -8.11
CA ASN A 1078 -80.24 -2.14 -7.39
C ASN A 1078 -79.28 -2.48 -6.24
N ASN A 1079 -77.97 -2.40 -6.46
CA ASN A 1079 -76.96 -2.68 -5.44
C ASN A 1079 -76.97 -1.63 -4.31
N ILE A 1080 -77.14 -0.35 -4.63
CA ILE A 1080 -77.25 0.75 -3.65
C ILE A 1080 -78.47 0.54 -2.75
N LEU A 1081 -79.66 0.32 -3.35
CA LEU A 1081 -80.91 0.09 -2.60
C LEU A 1081 -80.87 -1.22 -1.80
N SER A 1082 -80.28 -2.29 -2.35
CA SER A 1082 -80.14 -3.59 -1.65
C SER A 1082 -79.26 -3.46 -0.41
N ASN A 1083 -78.14 -2.74 -0.51
CA ASN A 1083 -77.25 -2.49 0.61
C ASN A 1083 -77.91 -1.58 1.67
N ARG A 1084 -78.64 -0.53 1.26
CA ARG A 1084 -79.41 0.34 2.18
C ARG A 1084 -80.47 -0.46 2.94
N ARG A 1085 -81.25 -1.31 2.26
CA ARG A 1085 -82.27 -2.17 2.87
C ARG A 1085 -81.67 -3.21 3.82
N LYS A 1086 -80.54 -3.84 3.45
CA LYS A 1086 -79.78 -4.75 4.35
C LYS A 1086 -79.26 -4.02 5.60
N GLN A 1087 -78.75 -2.79 5.47
CA GLN A 1087 -78.33 -1.98 6.60
C GLN A 1087 -79.49 -1.61 7.52
N GLN A 1088 -80.62 -1.16 6.97
CA GLN A 1088 -81.83 -0.85 7.75
C GLN A 1088 -82.35 -2.08 8.51
N ILE A 1089 -82.43 -3.26 7.87
CA ILE A 1089 -82.81 -4.51 8.53
C ILE A 1089 -81.82 -4.87 9.65
N ARG A 1090 -80.51 -4.70 9.43
CA ARG A 1090 -79.48 -4.99 10.42
C ARG A 1090 -79.53 -4.04 11.63
N ILE A 1091 -79.79 -2.75 11.40
CA ILE A 1091 -79.99 -1.75 12.46
C ILE A 1091 -81.29 -2.05 13.23
N LEU A 1092 -82.38 -2.39 12.55
CA LEU A 1092 -83.63 -2.81 13.20
C LEU A 1092 -83.42 -4.08 14.04
N GLN A 1093 -82.71 -5.08 13.54
CA GLN A 1093 -82.36 -6.29 14.30
C GLN A 1093 -81.46 -5.99 15.51
N GLN A 1094 -80.45 -5.10 15.37
CA GLN A 1094 -79.63 -4.67 16.50
C GLN A 1094 -80.45 -3.91 17.54
N ASN A 1095 -81.30 -2.97 17.12
CA ASN A 1095 -82.17 -2.18 18.02
C ASN A 1095 -83.20 -3.08 18.72
N ILE A 1096 -83.78 -4.06 18.03
CA ILE A 1096 -84.69 -5.06 18.63
C ILE A 1096 -83.93 -5.98 19.60
N SER A 1097 -82.68 -6.35 19.30
CA SER A 1097 -81.85 -7.18 20.20
C SER A 1097 -81.42 -6.43 21.47
N THR A 1098 -81.16 -5.12 21.38
CA THR A 1098 -80.80 -4.27 22.53
C THR A 1098 -82.03 -3.91 23.36
N LEU A 1099 -83.19 -3.67 22.73
CA LEU A 1099 -84.47 -3.48 23.42
C LEU A 1099 -85.00 -4.74 24.12
N SER A 1100 -84.53 -5.93 23.74
CA SER A 1100 -84.90 -7.21 24.38
C SER A 1100 -83.89 -7.74 25.40
N THR A 1101 -82.76 -7.04 25.60
CA THR A 1101 -81.71 -7.42 26.57
C THR A 1101 -81.34 -6.33 27.59
N GLY A 1102 -81.79 -5.08 27.40
CA GLY A 1102 -81.53 -3.95 28.31
C GLY A 1102 -82.42 -3.89 29.56
N GLY A 1103 -82.64 -5.03 30.22
CA GLY A 1103 -83.66 -5.22 31.26
C GLY A 1103 -83.17 -5.66 32.63
N GLU A 1104 -81.95 -5.33 33.07
CA GLU A 1104 -81.52 -5.39 34.48
C GLU A 1104 -80.13 -4.77 34.70
N ASN A 1105 -80.04 -3.75 35.58
CA ASN A 1105 -78.81 -3.18 36.20
C ASN A 1105 -77.76 -2.54 35.24
N GLY A 1106 -76.97 -1.54 35.62
CA GLY A 1106 -76.90 -0.78 36.89
C GLY A 1106 -75.58 0.01 36.99
N GLU A 1107 -75.67 1.34 36.93
CA GLU A 1107 -74.77 2.35 37.53
C GLU A 1107 -73.22 2.36 37.34
N THR A 1108 -72.78 3.54 36.85
CA THR A 1108 -71.65 4.38 37.33
C THR A 1108 -70.21 4.21 36.78
N SER A 1109 -69.60 5.39 36.66
CA SER A 1109 -68.30 5.72 36.07
C SER A 1109 -67.26 6.17 37.12
N LYS A 1110 -65.97 6.08 36.78
CA LYS A 1110 -64.83 6.74 37.45
C LYS A 1110 -63.81 7.15 36.36
N GLU A 1111 -63.47 8.45 36.27
CA GLU A 1111 -62.18 9.07 36.71
C GLU A 1111 -61.04 8.83 35.69
N GLU A 1112 -60.11 9.76 35.38
CA GLU A 1112 -59.75 11.04 36.01
C GLU A 1112 -58.95 11.95 35.01
N ASP A 1113 -59.03 13.28 35.16
CA ASP A 1113 -57.95 14.31 35.16
C ASP A 1113 -56.76 14.31 34.14
N LYS A 1114 -56.15 15.44 33.73
CA LYS A 1114 -56.40 16.90 33.94
C LYS A 1114 -55.54 17.79 33.00
N GLU A 1115 -56.07 18.99 32.70
CA GLU A 1115 -55.38 20.31 32.56
C GLU A 1115 -54.16 20.48 31.60
N GLU A 1116 -53.83 21.68 31.08
CA GLU A 1116 -53.98 23.03 31.63
C GLU A 1116 -54.23 24.13 30.56
N LYS A 1117 -54.59 25.35 31.00
CA LYS A 1117 -55.16 26.43 30.16
C LYS A 1117 -54.28 27.69 29.99
N MET A 1118 -54.61 28.40 28.91
CA MET A 1118 -54.36 29.81 28.55
C MET A 1118 -54.29 30.87 29.68
N ASN A 1119 -53.32 31.80 29.51
CA ASN A 1119 -53.41 33.29 29.46
C ASN A 1119 -54.08 34.11 30.60
N PRO A 1120 -53.63 35.38 30.77
CA PRO A 1120 -54.19 36.50 29.99
C PRO A 1120 -53.41 36.90 28.74
#